data_AF-A0A284R8F6-F1
#
_entry.id   AF-A0A284R8F6-F1
#
_cell.length_a   1.000
_cell.length_b   1.000
_cell.length_c   1.000
_cell.angle_alpha   90.00
_cell.angle_beta   90.00
_cell.angle_gamma   90.00
#
_symmetry.space_group_name_H-M   'P 1'
#
loop_
_entity.id
_entity.type
_entity.pdbx_description
1 polymer ?
#
loop_
_entity_poly.entity_id
_entity_poly.type
_entity_poly.pdbx_seq_one_letter_code
_entity_poly.pdbx_strand_id
1 'polypeptide(L)'
;MLTVLFLPLFASFPLLAVAQSCENAGVVNGSSCDCPTGFGGSNCSQPACGGSIFQGTDRSLTPINSNGFANLTAAGCSCQNGWTGTGCNVCQTASACASGYSSSTSGSSTSSSGLTGLNDGQNRTLVCNNSPRVWAAGQLSCNVNNPTLQALYPLSSVLNIERTLNSSLSPIPNTTSFGSAGSVYAQLFYDGVEQFYCSADSCTQDLSSGSNGSSSWSCQNLSCTCRSGTSFCGAVHVSDLTSAINGLAGTLTVNCNPLNASTNTASCSFQQSTLQMLFGSSGLTMEDCAFGECVGQYVIDNNGNVASSTTVTSHTHLSGGVIAGLAVVGAFFLAAVIYLGFGVFLQRRARKASDNGLGNGNIPVVWSDISYFVSTDQSFFGSFGKKKRDDGDGAKVILDSVSGRVLPGQMMAILGPSGAGKTTLVDILAQKPKSGRVTGTISFPGATKPRIGFVPQQDVLSPMLTVYEALLFAARLRLPESVSDSEKQARVLYIMDKLGISEVKNSRIGWGDAGGGKTRGISGGEMRRVSIGLELIASPDVLILDEPTSGLDSVSAARVANLLHDIAHDTQHPTAVIASIHQPSSRLYQTFDQILVLSHGHTLYSGPGCFAPVDHFAVVAPGAVPPCPQGYNVADYLLEVASDPPLALIQQARSRGVSDSPDKAEGTSHSNTSFNDVSTSLEKGLLAAPAVKRAQPTYATTFLTQLQRLSGREWKILRRDKTLFLTHLGIACVLGVFCGGLYYQTGISIAGFQSRIGCLFFLGALIAFSSLSALYNMVEIRPLFLRERSSSYYSPTTWLLSRFLFDVVPLRVIPTIVVSTITYWMAGLAGDAAHYFKFLLVLFLYTLAITLFNFLLGALFRNGGIAILLSALSALYQMTFAGFFVHLGAIPPVLRWLQWLCPLKYCLEALSVNEVGSGLMIEDSLEGVPVNVSATLIMNLLFGFGSNNYYRDILVLFAFIAGFGLGVIGVVWFKVRERR
;
A
#
# COMPACT_ATOMS: atom_id res chain seq x y z
N MET A 1 21.94 24.93 18.20
CA MET A 1 20.99 24.41 19.22
C MET A 1 21.09 22.90 19.18
N LEU A 2 21.75 22.17 20.08
CA LEU A 2 22.34 22.45 21.38
C LEU A 2 23.67 21.68 21.40
N THR A 3 24.72 22.32 21.91
CA THR A 3 26.02 21.70 22.22
C THR A 3 26.22 21.81 23.74
N VAL A 4 27.22 21.05 24.22
CA VAL A 4 28.06 21.27 25.42
C VAL A 4 27.78 20.37 26.65
N LEU A 5 28.90 19.79 27.16
CA LEU A 5 29.26 19.25 28.50
C LEU A 5 29.02 17.74 28.74
N PHE A 6 29.97 16.89 29.17
CA PHE A 6 31.21 17.06 29.97
C PHE A 6 32.30 16.01 29.62
N LEU A 7 33.56 16.38 29.88
CA LEU A 7 34.79 15.56 29.89
C LEU A 7 34.83 14.50 31.04
N PRO A 8 35.78 13.54 31.00
CA PRO A 8 35.95 12.43 31.97
C PRO A 8 36.89 12.78 33.14
N LEU A 9 36.93 11.95 34.20
CA LEU A 9 38.13 11.50 34.97
C LEU A 9 37.78 10.94 36.38
N PHE A 10 38.22 9.70 36.58
CA PHE A 10 38.70 9.01 37.80
C PHE A 10 37.81 8.57 38.98
N ALA A 11 38.11 7.31 39.33
CA ALA A 11 38.18 6.66 40.65
C ALA A 11 36.88 6.10 41.23
N SER A 12 36.71 4.77 41.14
CA SER A 12 36.86 3.83 42.27
C SER A 12 36.08 2.54 42.00
N PHE A 13 36.76 1.43 41.70
CA PHE A 13 36.21 0.07 41.85
C PHE A 13 37.32 -0.91 42.24
N PRO A 14 37.01 -1.91 43.07
CA PRO A 14 37.95 -2.61 43.94
C PRO A 14 38.80 -3.62 43.17
N LEU A 15 39.88 -4.08 43.82
CA LEU A 15 40.64 -5.27 43.47
C LEU A 15 39.70 -6.45 43.17
N LEU A 16 39.40 -6.66 41.89
CA LEU A 16 38.77 -7.88 41.39
C LEU A 16 39.84 -8.96 41.37
N ALA A 17 39.65 -9.96 42.21
CA ALA A 17 40.28 -11.27 42.03
C ALA A 17 40.10 -11.70 40.57
N VAL A 18 41.17 -12.17 39.94
CA VAL A 18 41.12 -12.78 38.61
C VAL A 18 40.14 -13.95 38.70
N ALA A 19 38.93 -13.79 38.17
CA ALA A 19 38.00 -14.88 38.00
C ALA A 19 38.63 -15.84 36.99
N GLN A 20 38.97 -17.05 37.44
CA GLN A 20 39.52 -18.09 36.58
C GLN A 20 38.47 -18.46 35.53
N SER A 21 38.77 -18.22 34.25
CA SER A 21 37.90 -18.60 33.14
C SER A 21 38.22 -20.03 32.71
N CYS A 22 37.23 -20.92 32.77
CA CYS A 22 37.33 -22.28 32.23
C CYS A 22 37.18 -22.26 30.71
N GLU A 23 38.05 -22.96 29.98
CA GLU A 23 37.94 -23.15 28.53
C GLU A 23 37.08 -24.40 28.22
N ASN A 24 36.76 -24.63 26.94
CA ASN A 24 36.02 -25.80 26.47
C ASN A 24 34.66 -26.02 27.13
N ALA A 25 33.93 -24.93 27.42
CA ALA A 25 32.64 -24.96 28.11
C ALA A 25 32.69 -25.59 29.52
N GLY A 26 33.87 -25.61 30.15
CA GLY A 26 34.04 -26.01 31.54
C GLY A 26 33.24 -25.14 32.51
N VAL A 27 32.74 -25.74 33.59
CA VAL A 27 31.97 -25.02 34.61
C VAL A 27 32.87 -24.69 35.80
N VAL A 28 32.84 -23.44 36.26
CA VAL A 28 33.64 -23.01 37.42
C VAL A 28 33.07 -23.66 38.69
N ASN A 29 33.89 -24.48 39.37
CA ASN A 29 33.57 -25.13 40.63
C ASN A 29 34.58 -24.71 41.69
N GLY A 30 34.30 -23.59 42.37
CA GLY A 30 35.22 -22.98 43.35
C GLY A 30 36.48 -22.41 42.69
N SER A 31 37.65 -22.94 43.06
CA SER A 31 38.96 -22.59 42.48
C SER A 31 39.45 -23.55 41.38
N SER A 32 38.59 -24.48 40.95
CA SER A 32 38.87 -25.48 39.92
C SER A 32 37.78 -25.45 38.84
N CYS A 33 38.11 -25.94 37.64
CA CYS A 33 37.16 -26.08 36.55
C CYS A 33 36.71 -27.54 36.41
N ASP A 34 35.40 -27.75 36.33
CA ASP A 34 34.84 -29.04 35.94
C ASP A 34 34.89 -29.15 34.40
N CYS A 35 35.71 -30.08 33.91
CA CYS A 35 36.04 -30.18 32.48
C CYS A 35 35.13 -31.18 31.74
N PRO A 36 34.93 -30.96 30.41
CA PRO A 36 34.33 -31.96 29.54
C PRO A 36 35.06 -33.30 29.55
N THR A 37 34.36 -34.35 29.13
CA THR A 37 34.97 -35.68 29.11
C THR A 37 36.17 -35.72 28.17
N GLY A 38 37.29 -36.25 28.66
CA GLY A 38 38.56 -36.27 27.93
C GLY A 38 39.31 -34.93 27.92
N PHE A 39 38.96 -33.98 28.77
CA PHE A 39 39.75 -32.76 29.03
C PHE A 39 40.10 -32.63 30.50
N GLY A 40 41.21 -31.95 30.79
CA GLY A 40 41.66 -31.68 32.14
C GLY A 40 42.62 -30.49 32.21
N GLY A 41 43.35 -30.41 33.32
CA GLY A 41 44.21 -29.28 33.66
C GLY A 41 43.47 -28.20 34.44
N SER A 42 44.18 -27.17 34.90
CA SER A 42 43.60 -26.11 35.75
C SER A 42 42.50 -25.29 35.06
N ASN A 43 42.45 -25.29 33.72
CA ASN A 43 41.56 -24.45 32.92
C ASN A 43 40.77 -25.25 31.86
N CYS A 44 40.79 -26.59 31.91
CA CYS A 44 40.18 -27.48 30.89
C CYS A 44 40.72 -27.34 29.46
N SER A 45 41.94 -26.83 29.32
CA SER A 45 42.56 -26.52 28.02
C SER A 45 43.43 -27.66 27.45
N GLN A 46 43.64 -28.73 28.21
CA GLN A 46 44.47 -29.88 27.85
C GLN A 46 43.60 -31.11 27.57
N PRO A 47 43.62 -31.67 26.35
CA PRO A 47 42.97 -32.94 26.06
C PRO A 47 43.75 -34.09 26.71
N ALA A 48 43.01 -35.06 27.23
CA ALA A 48 43.52 -36.32 27.74
C ALA A 48 44.01 -37.21 26.59
N CYS A 49 45.03 -38.00 26.87
CA CYS A 49 45.62 -38.92 25.93
C CYS A 49 45.81 -40.31 26.56
N GLY A 50 45.32 -41.36 25.89
CA GLY A 50 45.37 -42.74 26.39
C GLY A 50 44.41 -43.02 27.55
N GLY A 51 44.39 -44.25 28.06
CA GLY A 51 43.46 -44.66 29.12
C GLY A 51 42.02 -44.87 28.65
N SER A 52 41.06 -44.84 29.58
CA SER A 52 39.63 -44.97 29.30
C SER A 52 38.83 -43.79 29.86
N ILE A 53 37.65 -43.51 29.32
CA ILE A 53 36.78 -42.42 29.78
C ILE A 53 36.44 -42.49 31.29
N PHE A 54 36.45 -43.69 31.88
CA PHE A 54 36.15 -43.92 33.31
C PHE A 54 37.22 -43.40 34.28
N GLN A 55 38.43 -43.12 33.79
CA GLN A 55 39.51 -42.57 34.62
C GLN A 55 39.36 -41.05 34.83
N GLY A 56 38.43 -40.39 34.11
CA GLY A 56 38.15 -38.96 34.30
C GLY A 56 39.39 -38.08 34.29
N THR A 57 39.55 -37.29 35.35
CA THR A 57 40.69 -36.37 35.56
C THR A 57 42.01 -37.06 35.84
N ASP A 58 42.01 -38.36 36.17
CA ASP A 58 43.24 -39.13 36.47
C ASP A 58 43.96 -39.60 35.20
N ARG A 59 43.42 -39.30 34.01
CA ARG A 59 44.04 -39.61 32.72
C ARG A 59 45.27 -38.74 32.47
N SER A 60 46.28 -39.33 31.82
CA SER A 60 47.44 -38.58 31.35
C SER A 60 47.00 -37.47 30.39
N LEU A 61 47.36 -36.23 30.72
CA LEU A 61 47.06 -35.05 29.90
C LEU A 61 48.18 -34.80 28.88
N THR A 62 47.80 -34.28 27.73
CA THR A 62 48.75 -33.93 26.68
C THR A 62 49.58 -32.70 27.11
N PRO A 63 50.92 -32.75 27.03
CA PRO A 63 51.76 -31.61 27.38
C PRO A 63 51.51 -30.43 26.42
N ILE A 64 51.53 -29.22 26.97
CA ILE A 64 51.40 -27.99 26.20
C ILE A 64 52.74 -27.68 25.52
N ASN A 65 52.72 -27.42 24.21
CA ASN A 65 53.91 -27.06 23.44
C ASN A 65 54.37 -25.61 23.73
N SER A 66 55.52 -25.21 23.17
CA SER A 66 56.06 -23.85 23.30
C SER A 66 55.13 -22.75 22.79
N ASN A 67 54.16 -23.10 21.95
CA ASN A 67 53.19 -22.19 21.35
C ASN A 67 51.89 -22.08 22.18
N GLY A 68 51.84 -22.70 23.37
CA GLY A 68 50.70 -22.60 24.28
C GLY A 68 49.54 -23.55 23.97
N PHE A 69 49.70 -24.50 23.04
CA PHE A 69 48.66 -25.45 22.64
C PHE A 69 49.07 -26.90 22.89
N ALA A 70 48.11 -27.76 23.25
CA ALA A 70 48.32 -29.20 23.29
C ALA A 70 48.13 -29.79 21.88
N ASN A 71 49.04 -30.67 21.44
CA ASN A 71 48.96 -31.35 20.15
C ASN A 71 48.95 -32.87 20.35
N LEU A 72 47.82 -33.51 20.02
CA LEU A 72 47.60 -34.95 20.19
C LEU A 72 48.43 -35.80 19.23
N THR A 73 48.65 -35.32 18.00
CA THR A 73 49.42 -36.03 16.97
C THR A 73 50.91 -36.03 17.32
N ALA A 74 51.44 -34.87 17.73
CA ALA A 74 52.85 -34.71 18.11
C ALA A 74 53.21 -35.43 19.42
N ALA A 75 52.23 -35.62 20.32
CA ALA A 75 52.43 -36.34 21.58
C ALA A 75 52.39 -37.88 21.44
N GLY A 76 52.17 -38.42 20.23
CA GLY A 76 52.15 -39.87 19.99
C GLY A 76 50.98 -40.58 20.66
N CYS A 77 49.81 -39.93 20.70
CA CYS A 77 48.67 -40.46 21.43
C CYS A 77 48.13 -41.76 20.83
N SER A 78 48.13 -42.85 21.62
CA SER A 78 47.57 -44.14 21.21
C SER A 78 46.53 -44.64 22.21
N CYS A 79 45.41 -45.14 21.69
CA CYS A 79 44.30 -45.65 22.48
C CYS A 79 44.53 -47.11 22.89
N GLN A 80 44.02 -47.49 24.05
CA GLN A 80 43.98 -48.89 24.48
C GLN A 80 43.04 -49.69 23.58
N ASN A 81 43.25 -51.01 23.51
CA ASN A 81 42.42 -51.91 22.72
C ASN A 81 40.93 -51.75 23.09
N GLY A 82 40.09 -51.45 22.09
CA GLY A 82 38.66 -51.24 22.25
C GLY A 82 38.23 -49.78 22.51
N TRP A 83 39.15 -48.82 22.43
CA TRP A 83 38.87 -47.37 22.45
C TRP A 83 39.40 -46.68 21.17
N THR A 84 38.71 -45.65 20.71
CA THR A 84 39.07 -44.87 19.51
C THR A 84 38.63 -43.39 19.64
N GLY A 85 38.78 -42.64 18.55
CA GLY A 85 38.48 -41.21 18.47
C GLY A 85 39.58 -40.33 19.09
N THR A 86 39.53 -39.05 18.77
CA THR A 86 40.47 -38.05 19.31
C THR A 86 40.32 -37.97 20.83
N GLY A 87 41.38 -38.32 21.55
CA GLY A 87 41.38 -38.42 23.02
C GLY A 87 40.84 -39.74 23.57
N CYS A 88 40.68 -40.80 22.76
CA CYS A 88 40.29 -42.15 23.22
C CYS A 88 38.97 -42.22 24.03
N ASN A 89 37.99 -41.39 23.65
CA ASN A 89 36.71 -41.29 24.35
C ASN A 89 35.61 -42.19 23.76
N VAL A 90 35.81 -42.72 22.56
CA VAL A 90 34.81 -43.52 21.84
C VAL A 90 35.07 -45.01 22.11
N CYS A 91 34.14 -45.71 22.75
CA CYS A 91 34.27 -47.15 22.94
C CYS A 91 34.01 -47.90 21.62
N GLN A 92 34.62 -49.09 21.44
CA GLN A 92 34.37 -49.97 20.29
C GLN A 92 33.80 -51.34 20.68
N THR A 93 34.07 -51.80 21.90
CA THR A 93 33.70 -53.15 22.37
C THR A 93 33.10 -53.08 23.78
N ALA A 94 32.16 -53.99 24.07
CA ALA A 94 31.56 -54.10 25.41
C ALA A 94 32.61 -54.46 26.49
N SER A 95 33.62 -55.26 26.14
CA SER A 95 34.72 -55.61 27.04
C SER A 95 35.52 -54.39 27.50
N ALA A 96 35.69 -53.38 26.64
CA ALA A 96 36.39 -52.14 26.98
C ALA A 96 35.61 -51.28 27.99
N CYS A 97 34.28 -51.22 27.87
CA CYS A 97 33.42 -50.57 28.85
C CYS A 97 33.43 -51.30 30.20
N ALA A 98 33.37 -52.63 30.19
CA ALA A 98 33.39 -53.44 31.40
C ALA A 98 34.74 -53.35 32.14
N SER A 99 35.86 -53.45 31.43
CA SER A 99 37.19 -53.33 32.02
C SER A 99 37.44 -51.91 32.55
N GLY A 100 37.06 -50.88 31.78
CA GLY A 100 37.18 -49.48 32.18
C GLY A 100 36.42 -49.17 33.47
N TYR A 101 35.16 -49.60 33.56
CA TYR A 101 34.35 -49.42 34.76
C TYR A 101 34.95 -50.13 35.99
N SER A 102 35.40 -51.38 35.83
CA SER A 102 36.01 -52.15 36.92
C SER A 102 37.34 -51.56 37.43
N SER A 103 38.05 -50.81 36.57
CA SER A 103 39.32 -50.15 36.91
C SER A 103 39.16 -48.79 37.59
N SER A 104 37.95 -48.22 37.60
CA SER A 104 37.67 -46.93 38.26
C SER A 104 37.57 -47.08 39.78
N THR A 105 37.94 -46.05 40.53
CA THR A 105 37.86 -45.98 42.02
C THR A 105 36.44 -46.21 42.55
N SER A 106 35.42 -46.04 41.72
CA SER A 106 34.01 -46.33 42.01
C SER A 106 33.65 -47.82 41.89
N GLY A 107 34.47 -48.62 41.17
CA GLY A 107 34.28 -50.06 40.95
C GLY A 107 34.97 -50.98 41.97
N SER A 108 35.75 -50.41 42.91
CA SER A 108 36.58 -51.19 43.85
C SER A 108 35.89 -51.57 45.18
N SER A 109 34.60 -51.24 45.35
CA SER A 109 33.79 -51.78 46.45
C SER A 109 33.15 -53.12 46.07
N THR A 110 33.82 -54.21 46.47
CA THR A 110 33.25 -55.54 46.79
C THR A 110 32.32 -56.23 45.78
N SER A 111 32.85 -57.30 45.17
CA SER A 111 32.18 -58.60 44.92
C SER A 111 30.74 -58.62 44.38
N SER A 112 30.59 -59.09 43.14
CA SER A 112 29.46 -59.92 42.64
C SER A 112 28.00 -59.49 42.89
N SER A 113 27.71 -58.20 43.10
CA SER A 113 26.33 -57.71 43.18
C SER A 113 26.28 -56.24 42.79
N GLY A 114 25.40 -55.90 41.86
CA GLY A 114 25.43 -54.66 41.10
C GLY A 114 25.28 -53.35 41.89
N LEU A 115 25.61 -52.25 41.20
CA LEU A 115 25.44 -50.84 41.59
C LEU A 115 24.37 -50.64 42.68
N THR A 116 24.73 -50.58 43.95
CA THR A 116 23.74 -50.47 45.02
C THR A 116 23.06 -49.11 44.97
N GLY A 117 21.73 -49.14 44.86
CA GLY A 117 20.88 -47.96 44.96
C GLY A 117 19.57 -48.01 44.18
N LEU A 118 18.97 -49.18 43.91
CA LEU A 118 17.56 -49.43 43.54
C LEU A 118 17.34 -50.95 43.45
N ASN A 119 16.30 -51.49 44.12
CA ASN A 119 15.93 -52.90 44.15
C ASN A 119 15.06 -53.29 42.96
N ASP A 120 15.63 -53.56 41.78
CA ASP A 120 14.87 -54.15 40.67
C ASP A 120 15.77 -55.09 39.84
N GLY A 121 15.28 -56.29 39.51
CA GLY A 121 15.98 -57.38 38.82
C GLY A 121 16.40 -57.11 37.36
N GLN A 122 17.09 -56.00 37.11
CA GLN A 122 17.47 -55.51 35.79
C GLN A 122 18.88 -55.97 35.36
N ASN A 123 19.10 -56.14 34.06
CA ASN A 123 20.36 -56.58 33.48
C ASN A 123 21.41 -55.44 33.45
N ARG A 124 22.40 -55.50 34.34
CA ARG A 124 23.40 -54.44 34.58
C ARG A 124 24.72 -54.62 33.81
N THR A 125 24.77 -55.51 32.82
CA THR A 125 25.95 -55.64 31.97
C THR A 125 26.19 -54.37 31.17
N LEU A 126 27.42 -53.84 31.21
CA LEU A 126 27.81 -52.69 30.39
C LEU A 126 28.01 -53.15 28.94
N VAL A 127 27.39 -52.42 28.02
CA VAL A 127 27.52 -52.61 26.58
C VAL A 127 28.03 -51.33 25.96
N CYS A 128 28.84 -51.47 24.91
CA CYS A 128 29.25 -50.35 24.07
C CYS A 128 28.26 -50.24 22.91
N ASN A 129 27.46 -49.17 22.89
CA ASN A 129 26.56 -48.91 21.78
C ASN A 129 27.28 -48.07 20.71
N ASN A 130 27.47 -48.67 19.54
CA ASN A 130 28.17 -48.07 18.40
C ASN A 130 27.20 -47.43 17.39
N SER A 131 25.92 -47.29 17.72
CA SER A 131 24.93 -46.71 16.80
C SER A 131 24.84 -45.18 16.93
N PRO A 132 24.37 -44.46 15.89
CA PRO A 132 24.12 -43.01 15.96
C PRO A 132 23.07 -42.58 16.98
N ARG A 133 22.32 -43.53 17.56
CA ARG A 133 21.30 -43.27 18.57
C ARG A 133 21.98 -43.23 19.94
N VAL A 134 21.81 -42.12 20.66
CA VAL A 134 22.32 -41.94 22.03
C VAL A 134 21.26 -42.37 23.04
N TRP A 135 21.64 -43.13 24.07
CA TRP A 135 20.77 -43.59 25.17
C TRP A 135 21.05 -42.90 26.50
N ALA A 136 22.31 -42.52 26.76
CA ALA A 136 22.70 -41.83 27.99
C ALA A 136 23.59 -40.62 27.69
N ALA A 137 24.84 -40.88 27.30
CA ALA A 137 25.81 -39.86 26.92
C ALA A 137 26.76 -40.46 25.87
N GLY A 138 26.59 -40.05 24.61
CA GLY A 138 27.26 -40.64 23.47
C GLY A 138 28.41 -39.78 22.94
N GLN A 139 29.49 -40.45 22.54
CA GLN A 139 30.66 -39.83 21.95
C GLN A 139 30.73 -40.16 20.46
N LEU A 140 31.03 -39.14 19.66
CA LEU A 140 31.19 -39.22 18.21
C LEU A 140 32.52 -38.58 17.82
N SER A 141 33.25 -39.22 16.92
CA SER A 141 34.46 -38.66 16.31
C SER A 141 34.42 -38.89 14.80
N CYS A 142 34.47 -37.81 14.01
CA CYS A 142 34.33 -37.85 12.56
C CYS A 142 35.42 -37.07 11.84
N ASN A 143 35.81 -37.52 10.64
CA ASN A 143 36.65 -36.74 9.74
C ASN A 143 35.81 -35.69 9.02
N VAL A 144 36.29 -34.45 9.00
CA VAL A 144 35.62 -33.36 8.28
C VAL A 144 36.09 -33.41 6.83
N ASN A 145 35.19 -33.80 5.93
CA ASN A 145 35.47 -33.89 4.50
C ASN A 145 34.73 -32.78 3.77
N ASN A 146 35.38 -31.63 3.59
CA ASN A 146 34.85 -30.51 2.81
C ASN A 146 35.92 -29.97 1.84
N PRO A 147 35.69 -30.00 0.51
CA PRO A 147 36.69 -29.60 -0.48
C PRO A 147 37.18 -28.16 -0.33
N THR A 148 36.28 -27.23 0.05
CA THR A 148 36.62 -25.80 0.22
C THR A 148 37.51 -25.59 1.44
N LEU A 149 37.19 -26.28 2.54
CA LEU A 149 37.99 -26.22 3.77
C LEU A 149 39.36 -26.88 3.58
N GLN A 150 39.42 -28.01 2.86
CA GLN A 150 40.68 -28.70 2.55
C GLN A 150 41.59 -27.92 1.61
N ALA A 151 41.04 -27.09 0.71
CA ALA A 151 41.84 -26.22 -0.15
C ALA A 151 42.59 -25.13 0.63
N LEU A 152 42.00 -24.64 1.73
CA LEU A 152 42.60 -23.63 2.61
C LEU A 152 43.47 -24.27 3.71
N TYR A 153 43.07 -25.44 4.20
CA TYR A 153 43.68 -26.15 5.30
C TYR A 153 43.89 -27.63 4.93
N PRO A 154 45.04 -27.98 4.33
CA PRO A 154 45.24 -29.28 3.69
C PRO A 154 45.50 -30.45 4.66
N LEU A 155 45.71 -30.18 5.95
CA LEU A 155 45.95 -31.23 6.94
C LEU A 155 44.63 -31.83 7.47
N SER A 156 44.74 -32.92 8.24
CA SER A 156 43.55 -33.62 8.77
C SER A 156 42.73 -32.74 9.72
N SER A 157 41.41 -32.74 9.55
CA SER A 157 40.46 -32.11 10.46
C SER A 157 39.45 -33.14 10.99
N VAL A 158 39.28 -33.15 12.30
CA VAL A 158 38.43 -34.11 13.02
C VAL A 158 37.46 -33.34 13.91
N LEU A 159 36.16 -33.60 13.78
CA LEU A 159 35.14 -33.05 14.65
C LEU A 159 34.71 -34.11 15.66
N ASN A 160 34.90 -33.79 16.94
CA ASN A 160 34.37 -34.56 18.06
C ASN A 160 33.05 -33.97 18.54
N ILE A 161 32.08 -34.81 18.85
CA ILE A 161 30.81 -34.39 19.45
C ILE A 161 30.48 -35.30 20.63
N GLU A 162 30.30 -34.69 21.80
CA GLU A 162 29.69 -35.31 22.98
C GLU A 162 28.23 -34.88 23.06
N ARG A 163 27.31 -35.85 23.13
CA ARG A 163 25.89 -35.60 23.36
C ARG A 163 25.44 -36.25 24.66
N THR A 164 24.92 -35.46 25.58
CA THR A 164 24.33 -35.94 26.83
C THR A 164 22.81 -35.92 26.72
N LEU A 165 22.19 -37.09 26.56
CA LEU A 165 20.72 -37.21 26.59
C LEU A 165 20.22 -37.10 28.03
N ASN A 166 20.81 -37.87 28.94
CA ASN A 166 20.53 -37.83 30.36
C ASN A 166 21.76 -38.33 31.14
N SER A 167 22.40 -37.44 31.88
CA SER A 167 23.61 -37.74 32.64
C SER A 167 23.42 -38.80 33.72
N SER A 168 22.21 -38.93 34.29
CA SER A 168 21.90 -39.93 35.33
C SER A 168 21.85 -41.38 34.83
N LEU A 169 21.71 -41.58 33.52
CA LEU A 169 21.70 -42.91 32.90
C LEU A 169 23.11 -43.39 32.50
N SER A 170 24.11 -42.52 32.64
CA SER A 170 25.50 -42.88 32.38
C SER A 170 26.09 -43.67 33.57
N PRO A 171 27.06 -44.58 33.36
CA PRO A 171 27.58 -45.43 34.43
C PRO A 171 28.24 -44.66 35.59
N ILE A 172 28.89 -43.52 35.31
CA ILE A 172 29.48 -42.62 36.29
C ILE A 172 29.16 -41.17 35.86
N PRO A 173 28.07 -40.57 36.37
CA PRO A 173 27.73 -39.18 36.05
C PRO A 173 28.90 -38.23 36.34
N ASN A 174 29.08 -37.21 35.50
CA ASN A 174 30.20 -36.24 35.50
C ASN A 174 31.58 -36.80 35.11
N THR A 175 31.75 -38.12 34.97
CA THR A 175 32.97 -38.74 34.45
C THR A 175 32.78 -39.29 33.04
N THR A 176 31.66 -40.01 32.84
CA THR A 176 31.29 -40.59 31.53
C THR A 176 30.27 -39.75 30.76
N SER A 177 29.85 -38.62 31.32
CA SER A 177 28.94 -37.67 30.69
C SER A 177 29.26 -36.26 31.19
N PHE A 178 29.17 -35.26 30.33
CA PHE A 178 29.34 -33.86 30.68
C PHE A 178 28.10 -33.02 30.35
N GLY A 179 27.84 -32.00 31.16
CA GLY A 179 26.72 -31.08 30.99
C GLY A 179 25.37 -31.57 31.51
N SER A 180 24.35 -30.76 31.27
CA SER A 180 22.97 -31.03 31.69
C SER A 180 22.25 -31.95 30.68
N ALA A 181 21.10 -32.51 31.07
CA ALA A 181 20.32 -33.35 30.16
C ALA A 181 19.91 -32.55 28.90
N GLY A 182 20.20 -33.09 27.72
CA GLY A 182 19.95 -32.43 26.45
C GLY A 182 21.03 -31.43 26.02
N SER A 183 22.26 -31.52 26.53
CA SER A 183 23.40 -30.73 26.05
C SER A 183 24.23 -31.45 24.98
N VAL A 184 24.81 -30.68 24.07
CA VAL A 184 25.79 -31.13 23.09
C VAL A 184 27.02 -30.25 23.13
N TYR A 185 28.20 -30.86 23.07
CA TYR A 185 29.49 -30.20 23.00
C TYR A 185 30.22 -30.70 21.75
N ALA A 186 30.70 -29.78 20.92
CA ALA A 186 31.40 -30.10 19.68
C ALA A 186 32.77 -29.43 19.67
N GLN A 187 33.81 -30.14 19.23
CA GLN A 187 35.20 -29.67 19.25
C GLN A 187 35.88 -30.04 17.95
N LEU A 188 36.46 -29.06 17.26
CA LEU A 188 37.15 -29.30 16.00
C LEU A 188 38.67 -29.26 16.21
N PHE A 189 39.32 -30.34 15.84
CA PHE A 189 40.77 -30.49 15.84
C PHE A 189 41.31 -30.40 14.42
N TYR A 190 42.40 -29.67 14.24
CA TYR A 190 43.15 -29.59 13.00
C TYR A 190 44.60 -29.98 13.29
N ASP A 191 45.09 -31.01 12.61
CA ASP A 191 46.41 -31.61 12.84
C ASP A 191 46.74 -31.88 14.33
N GLY A 192 45.75 -32.40 15.06
CA GLY A 192 45.88 -32.72 16.48
C GLY A 192 45.78 -31.55 17.45
N VAL A 193 45.56 -30.32 16.98
CA VAL A 193 45.35 -29.11 17.79
C VAL A 193 43.90 -28.65 17.72
N GLU A 194 43.27 -28.45 18.87
CA GLU A 194 41.90 -27.90 18.98
C GLU A 194 41.83 -26.46 18.46
N GLN A 195 40.98 -26.21 17.46
CA GLN A 195 40.81 -24.90 16.82
C GLN A 195 39.67 -24.10 17.45
N PHE A 196 38.51 -24.72 17.63
CA PHE A 196 37.34 -24.10 18.23
C PHE A 196 36.44 -25.16 18.87
N TYR A 197 35.62 -24.72 19.81
CA TYR A 197 34.64 -25.54 20.49
C TYR A 197 33.28 -24.85 20.49
N CYS A 198 32.22 -25.64 20.53
CA CYS A 198 30.84 -25.19 20.56
C CYS A 198 30.06 -25.94 21.64
N SER A 199 29.08 -25.24 22.23
CA SER A 199 28.10 -25.82 23.13
C SER A 199 26.69 -25.49 22.64
N ALA A 200 25.75 -26.41 22.81
CA ALA A 200 24.35 -26.23 22.52
C ALA A 200 23.50 -26.95 23.57
N ASP A 201 22.28 -26.48 23.80
CA ASP A 201 21.36 -27.04 24.79
C ASP A 201 20.01 -27.42 24.16
N SER A 202 19.09 -27.94 24.99
CA SER A 202 17.73 -28.27 24.58
C SER A 202 17.65 -29.25 23.40
N CYS A 203 18.60 -30.20 23.33
CA CYS A 203 18.75 -31.13 22.23
C CYS A 203 17.69 -32.24 22.24
N THR A 204 16.97 -32.37 21.14
CA THR A 204 16.00 -33.44 20.88
C THR A 204 16.58 -34.48 19.91
N GLN A 205 16.13 -35.74 20.00
CA GLN A 205 16.55 -36.83 19.11
C GLN A 205 15.32 -37.33 18.38
N ASP A 206 15.30 -37.18 17.06
CA ASP A 206 14.19 -37.65 16.22
C ASP A 206 14.51 -39.03 15.64
N LEU A 207 13.56 -39.95 15.79
CA LEU A 207 13.59 -41.33 15.32
C LEU A 207 12.64 -41.57 14.14
N SER A 208 12.01 -40.51 13.60
CA SER A 208 10.94 -40.58 12.60
C SER A 208 11.41 -40.93 11.17
N SER A 209 12.72 -40.98 10.90
CA SER A 209 13.26 -41.41 9.61
C SER A 209 13.29 -42.94 9.56
N GLY A 210 12.27 -43.53 8.93
CA GLY A 210 11.97 -44.98 8.85
C GLY A 210 12.98 -45.89 8.14
N SER A 211 14.27 -45.77 8.42
CA SER A 211 15.29 -46.78 8.12
C SER A 211 16.00 -47.17 9.41
N ASN A 212 15.97 -48.46 9.76
CA ASN A 212 16.63 -49.04 10.93
C ASN A 212 18.09 -48.56 11.05
N GLY A 213 18.37 -47.54 11.87
CA GLY A 213 19.73 -47.10 12.23
C GLY A 213 20.12 -45.65 11.98
N SER A 214 19.29 -44.81 11.33
CA SER A 214 19.57 -43.36 11.21
C SER A 214 19.13 -42.58 12.46
N SER A 215 19.84 -41.50 12.79
CA SER A 215 19.48 -40.62 13.91
C SER A 215 19.69 -39.15 13.53
N SER A 216 18.71 -38.31 13.83
CA SER A 216 18.78 -36.86 13.68
C SER A 216 18.69 -36.18 15.04
N TRP A 217 19.58 -35.20 15.25
CA TRP A 217 19.70 -34.45 16.49
C TRP A 217 19.43 -32.97 16.21
N SER A 218 18.52 -32.34 16.96
CA SER A 218 18.23 -30.92 16.82
C SER A 218 18.37 -30.22 18.16
N CYS A 219 19.30 -29.26 18.24
CA CYS A 219 19.66 -28.50 19.44
C CYS A 219 19.39 -27.00 19.25
N GLN A 220 19.07 -26.32 20.34
CA GLN A 220 18.92 -24.86 20.37
C GLN A 220 20.13 -24.21 21.05
N ASN A 221 20.21 -22.88 20.96
CA ASN A 221 21.22 -22.07 21.64
C ASN A 221 22.68 -22.50 21.36
N LEU A 222 23.03 -22.76 20.10
CA LEU A 222 24.43 -22.97 19.72
C LEU A 222 25.26 -21.73 20.05
N SER A 223 26.39 -21.93 20.71
CA SER A 223 27.42 -20.92 20.95
C SER A 223 28.79 -21.55 20.70
N CYS A 224 29.58 -20.92 19.84
CA CYS A 224 30.93 -21.37 19.49
C CYS A 224 31.98 -20.33 19.87
N THR A 225 33.15 -20.82 20.28
CA THR A 225 34.30 -20.00 20.66
C THR A 225 35.53 -20.46 19.88
N CYS A 226 36.10 -19.55 19.08
CA CYS A 226 37.36 -19.73 18.36
C CYS A 226 38.55 -19.55 19.32
N ARG A 227 39.50 -20.48 19.31
CA ARG A 227 40.69 -20.41 20.18
C ARG A 227 41.76 -19.52 19.54
N SER A 228 41.93 -18.31 20.05
CA SER A 228 42.85 -17.31 19.51
C SER A 228 44.29 -17.84 19.37
N GLY A 229 44.92 -17.58 18.22
CA GLY A 229 46.30 -17.98 17.92
C GLY A 229 46.45 -19.37 17.31
N THR A 230 45.34 -20.07 17.05
CA THR A 230 45.32 -21.34 16.29
C THR A 230 45.19 -21.08 14.79
N SER A 231 45.43 -22.10 13.95
CA SER A 231 45.42 -22.01 12.48
C SER A 231 44.14 -21.42 11.91
N PHE A 232 42.98 -21.70 12.52
CA PHE A 232 41.69 -21.16 12.06
C PHE A 232 41.36 -19.80 12.70
N CYS A 233 41.96 -19.47 13.84
CA CYS A 233 41.60 -18.32 14.67
C CYS A 233 42.79 -17.37 14.85
N GLY A 234 43.33 -16.86 13.75
CA GLY A 234 44.28 -15.73 13.76
C GLY A 234 45.77 -16.06 13.70
N ALA A 235 46.20 -17.33 13.62
CA ALA A 235 47.62 -17.64 13.36
C ALA A 235 48.08 -17.24 11.94
N VAL A 236 47.16 -17.20 10.98
CA VAL A 236 47.40 -16.74 9.61
C VAL A 236 46.45 -15.58 9.31
N HIS A 237 47.00 -14.37 9.11
CA HIS A 237 46.20 -13.14 8.97
C HIS A 237 45.26 -13.11 7.75
N VAL A 238 45.50 -13.93 6.73
CA VAL A 238 44.70 -13.95 5.48
C VAL A 238 43.49 -14.88 5.58
N SER A 239 43.46 -15.79 6.55
CA SER A 239 42.40 -16.80 6.73
C SER A 239 41.90 -16.85 8.18
N ASP A 240 41.68 -15.70 8.80
CA ASP A 240 41.14 -15.63 10.16
C ASP A 240 39.61 -15.84 10.17
N LEU A 241 39.18 -17.02 10.66
CA LEU A 241 37.77 -17.40 10.78
C LEU A 241 37.16 -17.00 12.13
N THR A 242 37.86 -16.23 12.97
CA THR A 242 37.41 -15.89 14.33
C THR A 242 36.02 -15.27 14.37
N SER A 243 35.71 -14.31 13.48
CA SER A 243 34.41 -13.65 13.46
C SER A 243 33.28 -14.57 12.94
N ALA A 244 33.59 -15.45 12.00
CA ALA A 244 32.64 -16.41 11.45
C ALA A 244 32.30 -17.50 12.49
N ILE A 245 33.31 -18.04 13.18
CA ILE A 245 33.15 -19.10 14.18
C ILE A 245 32.45 -18.56 15.43
N ASN A 246 32.88 -17.41 15.97
CA ASN A 246 32.20 -16.79 17.12
C ASN A 246 30.78 -16.31 16.79
N GLY A 247 30.48 -16.10 15.50
CA GLY A 247 29.15 -15.74 15.01
C GLY A 247 28.21 -16.93 14.78
N LEU A 248 28.67 -18.18 14.97
CA LEU A 248 27.82 -19.36 14.88
C LEU A 248 26.84 -19.38 16.06
N ALA A 249 25.60 -18.98 15.80
CA ALA A 249 24.51 -18.97 16.77
C ALA A 249 23.23 -19.58 16.18
N GLY A 250 22.31 -19.99 17.06
CA GLY A 250 20.98 -20.47 16.69
C GLY A 250 20.83 -21.99 16.80
N THR A 251 20.07 -22.59 15.87
CA THR A 251 19.74 -24.02 15.90
C THR A 251 20.84 -24.84 15.21
N LEU A 252 21.32 -25.88 15.90
CA LEU A 252 22.24 -26.89 15.37
C LEU A 252 21.45 -28.15 15.02
N THR A 253 21.60 -28.65 13.80
CA THR A 253 21.08 -29.96 13.40
C THR A 253 22.23 -30.89 13.00
N VAL A 254 22.30 -32.07 13.59
CA VAL A 254 23.25 -33.13 13.21
C VAL A 254 22.47 -34.31 12.65
N ASN A 255 22.64 -34.57 11.36
CA ASN A 255 21.98 -35.68 10.68
C ASN A 255 22.99 -36.77 10.35
N CYS A 256 22.76 -37.98 10.87
CA CYS A 256 23.63 -39.14 10.66
C CYS A 256 22.89 -40.27 9.96
N ASN A 257 23.53 -40.82 8.93
CA ASN A 257 23.05 -41.97 8.18
C ASN A 257 23.24 -43.27 8.98
N PRO A 258 22.59 -44.39 8.59
CA PRO A 258 22.83 -45.69 9.19
C PRO A 258 24.30 -46.12 9.05
N LEU A 259 24.76 -46.96 9.98
CA LEU A 259 26.12 -47.52 9.94
C LEU A 259 26.35 -48.33 8.66
N ASN A 260 27.52 -48.15 8.06
CA ASN A 260 27.99 -49.00 6.98
C ASN A 260 28.47 -50.35 7.55
N ALA A 261 27.90 -51.45 7.05
CA ALA A 261 28.15 -52.80 7.56
C ALA A 261 29.61 -53.28 7.40
N SER A 262 30.40 -52.66 6.52
CA SER A 262 31.81 -53.04 6.28
C SER A 262 32.81 -52.32 7.19
N THR A 263 32.53 -51.06 7.56
CA THR A 263 33.49 -50.20 8.29
C THR A 263 33.06 -49.88 9.72
N ASN A 264 31.81 -50.21 10.11
CA ASN A 264 31.21 -49.76 11.38
C ASN A 264 31.27 -48.24 11.60
N THR A 265 31.28 -47.46 10.51
CA THR A 265 31.26 -45.99 10.53
C THR A 265 30.00 -45.46 9.80
N ALA A 266 29.62 -44.21 10.06
CA ALA A 266 28.56 -43.54 9.31
C ALA A 266 29.02 -42.22 8.68
N SER A 267 28.21 -41.67 7.79
CA SER A 267 28.34 -40.28 7.32
C SER A 267 27.34 -39.39 8.05
N CYS A 268 27.79 -38.21 8.46
CA CYS A 268 27.00 -37.24 9.18
C CYS A 268 27.14 -35.85 8.57
N SER A 269 26.20 -34.96 8.89
CA SER A 269 26.25 -33.55 8.49
C SER A 269 25.99 -32.65 9.68
N PHE A 270 26.87 -31.68 9.90
CA PHE A 270 26.75 -30.64 10.92
C PHE A 270 26.18 -29.38 10.29
N GLN A 271 24.89 -29.12 10.55
CA GLN A 271 24.09 -28.13 9.86
C GLN A 271 23.75 -26.96 10.79
N GLN A 272 24.13 -25.75 10.35
CA GLN A 272 23.74 -24.49 10.97
C GLN A 272 23.60 -23.46 9.84
N SER A 273 22.75 -22.43 10.02
CA SER A 273 22.38 -21.49 8.95
C SER A 273 23.57 -20.77 8.29
N THR A 274 24.55 -20.32 9.06
CA THR A 274 25.79 -19.70 8.57
C THR A 274 26.65 -20.71 7.80
N LEU A 275 26.81 -21.93 8.32
CA LEU A 275 27.55 -22.98 7.62
C LEU A 275 26.84 -23.42 6.34
N GLN A 276 25.51 -23.39 6.31
CA GLN A 276 24.73 -23.70 5.12
C GLN A 276 24.86 -22.62 4.04
N MET A 277 25.00 -21.35 4.45
CA MET A 277 25.29 -20.24 3.53
C MET A 277 26.71 -20.30 2.97
N LEU A 278 27.67 -20.86 3.72
CA LEU A 278 29.09 -20.94 3.31
C LEU A 278 29.43 -22.20 2.52
N PHE A 279 28.91 -23.36 2.93
CA PHE A 279 29.31 -24.68 2.42
C PHE A 279 28.17 -25.45 1.73
N GLY A 280 26.99 -24.85 1.56
CA GLY A 280 25.82 -25.45 0.90
C GLY A 280 24.84 -26.12 1.87
N SER A 281 23.73 -26.65 1.35
CA SER A 281 22.58 -27.12 2.17
C SER A 281 22.91 -28.20 3.21
N SER A 282 23.98 -28.98 2.98
CA SER A 282 24.43 -30.03 3.90
C SER A 282 25.33 -29.51 5.03
N GLY A 283 25.66 -28.22 5.07
CA GLY A 283 26.56 -27.65 6.07
C GLY A 283 27.96 -28.27 6.01
N LEU A 284 28.53 -28.58 7.16
CA LEU A 284 29.83 -29.25 7.25
C LEU A 284 29.62 -30.77 7.14
N THR A 285 30.07 -31.36 6.03
CA THR A 285 30.00 -32.79 5.75
C THR A 285 31.08 -33.56 6.48
N MET A 286 30.69 -34.69 7.08
CA MET A 286 31.54 -35.52 7.94
C MET A 286 31.47 -36.98 7.50
N GLU A 287 32.63 -37.60 7.36
CA GLU A 287 32.78 -39.00 6.94
C GLU A 287 33.56 -39.79 8.00
N ASP A 288 33.50 -41.12 7.90
CA ASP A 288 34.15 -42.06 8.83
C ASP A 288 33.81 -41.80 10.31
N CYS A 289 32.56 -41.44 10.59
CA CYS A 289 32.10 -41.18 11.95
C CYS A 289 32.05 -42.46 12.79
N ALA A 290 32.86 -42.51 13.84
CA ALA A 290 32.83 -43.55 14.87
C ALA A 290 31.96 -43.10 16.05
N PHE A 291 31.03 -43.95 16.47
CA PHE A 291 30.15 -43.73 17.63
C PHE A 291 30.48 -44.72 18.73
N GLY A 292 30.32 -44.29 19.97
CA GLY A 292 30.50 -45.15 21.13
C GLY A 292 29.94 -44.51 22.39
N GLU A 293 29.07 -45.24 23.08
CA GLU A 293 28.67 -44.92 24.45
C GLU A 293 28.70 -46.18 25.31
N CYS A 294 29.24 -46.08 26.53
CA CYS A 294 29.14 -47.14 27.52
C CYS A 294 27.84 -46.97 28.30
N VAL A 295 26.91 -47.91 28.16
CA VAL A 295 25.60 -47.86 28.80
C VAL A 295 25.24 -49.22 29.39
N GLY A 296 24.47 -49.24 30.48
CA GLY A 296 23.94 -50.48 31.03
C GLY A 296 22.87 -51.06 30.11
N GLN A 297 22.89 -52.38 29.89
CA GLN A 297 21.94 -53.05 29.02
C GLN A 297 20.46 -52.75 29.41
N TYR A 298 20.17 -52.63 30.70
CA TYR A 298 18.84 -52.25 31.20
C TYR A 298 18.32 -50.90 30.68
N VAL A 299 19.20 -49.94 30.34
CA VAL A 299 18.78 -48.63 29.80
C VAL A 299 18.29 -48.80 28.36
N ILE A 300 18.99 -49.63 27.58
CA ILE A 300 18.59 -49.97 26.20
C ILE A 300 17.28 -50.75 26.23
N ASP A 301 17.16 -51.73 27.12
CA ASP A 301 15.99 -52.61 27.23
C ASP A 301 14.74 -51.85 27.72
N ASN A 302 14.87 -50.96 28.73
CA ASN A 302 13.75 -50.21 29.31
C ASN A 302 13.31 -49.01 28.44
N ASN A 303 14.26 -48.25 27.87
CA ASN A 303 13.92 -47.12 27.00
C ASN A 303 13.62 -47.55 25.55
N GLY A 304 13.79 -48.82 25.21
CA GLY A 304 13.40 -49.41 23.92
C GLY A 304 11.93 -49.18 23.55
N ASN A 305 11.06 -49.06 24.56
CA ASN A 305 9.62 -48.82 24.41
C ASN A 305 9.14 -47.42 24.82
N VAL A 306 10.05 -46.51 25.23
CA VAL A 306 9.70 -45.10 25.49
C VAL A 306 9.71 -44.37 24.15
N ALA A 307 8.71 -44.69 23.33
CA ALA A 307 8.27 -43.82 22.26
C ALA A 307 7.89 -42.48 22.89
N SER A 308 8.73 -41.48 22.65
CA SER A 308 8.56 -40.05 22.84
C SER A 308 7.08 -39.63 23.00
N SER A 309 6.57 -39.64 24.23
CA SER A 309 5.31 -39.00 24.58
C SER A 309 5.53 -37.50 24.75
N THR A 310 5.94 -36.87 23.66
CA THR A 310 5.69 -35.46 23.43
C THR A 310 5.35 -35.37 21.95
N THR A 311 4.10 -35.71 21.62
CA THR A 311 3.43 -35.20 20.43
C THR A 311 3.42 -33.67 20.54
N VAL A 312 4.55 -33.04 20.26
CA VAL A 312 4.56 -31.70 19.71
C VAL A 312 4.12 -31.92 18.29
N THR A 313 2.82 -31.75 18.07
CA THR A 313 2.25 -31.50 16.76
C THR A 313 3.15 -30.50 16.05
N SER A 314 3.92 -30.99 15.07
CA SER A 314 4.66 -30.19 14.12
C SER A 314 3.66 -29.40 13.28
N HIS A 315 3.11 -28.34 13.88
CA HIS A 315 2.74 -27.18 13.10
C HIS A 315 4.05 -26.69 12.50
N THR A 316 4.16 -26.81 11.19
CA THR A 316 5.07 -26.00 10.39
C THR A 316 4.91 -24.56 10.87
N HIS A 317 5.81 -24.11 11.74
CA HIS A 317 5.87 -22.72 12.14
C HIS A 317 6.30 -21.98 10.88
N LEU A 318 5.32 -21.54 10.11
CA LEU A 318 5.47 -20.39 9.25
C LEU A 318 6.10 -19.30 10.14
N SER A 319 7.24 -18.77 9.70
CA SER A 319 7.93 -17.66 10.35
C SER A 319 6.91 -16.68 10.94
N GLY A 320 7.09 -16.25 12.20
CA GLY A 320 6.09 -15.45 12.92
C GLY A 320 5.59 -14.22 12.15
N GLY A 321 6.39 -13.70 11.20
CA GLY A 321 6.00 -12.65 10.26
C GLY A 321 4.91 -13.06 9.25
N VAL A 322 4.88 -14.32 8.80
CA VAL A 322 3.88 -14.84 7.85
C VAL A 322 2.54 -15.09 8.54
N ILE A 323 2.55 -15.60 9.78
CA ILE A 323 1.32 -15.77 10.58
C ILE A 323 0.72 -14.41 10.92
N ALA A 324 1.56 -13.45 11.34
CA ALA A 324 1.12 -12.07 11.56
C ALA A 324 0.59 -11.42 10.26
N GLY A 325 1.28 -11.63 9.13
CA GLY A 325 0.86 -11.11 7.82
C GLY A 325 -0.48 -11.68 7.35
N LEU A 326 -0.68 -13.00 7.45
CA LEU A 326 -1.93 -13.66 7.09
C LEU A 326 -3.08 -13.28 8.02
N ALA A 327 -2.82 -13.09 9.31
CA ALA A 327 -3.83 -12.61 10.26
C ALA A 327 -4.28 -11.17 9.94
N VAL A 328 -3.35 -10.28 9.57
CA VAL A 328 -3.67 -8.90 9.17
C VAL A 328 -4.45 -8.87 7.86
N VAL A 329 -4.02 -9.63 6.84
CA VAL A 329 -4.75 -9.73 5.57
C VAL A 329 -6.13 -10.36 5.77
N GLY A 330 -6.23 -11.41 6.59
CA GLY A 330 -7.49 -12.02 6.98
C GLY A 330 -8.42 -11.06 7.71
N ALA A 331 -7.89 -10.24 8.62
CA ALA A 331 -8.65 -9.21 9.32
C ALA A 331 -9.16 -8.11 8.36
N PHE A 332 -8.33 -7.65 7.42
CA PHE A 332 -8.76 -6.69 6.38
C PHE A 332 -9.83 -7.27 5.47
N PHE A 333 -9.68 -8.54 5.07
CA PHE A 333 -10.67 -9.23 4.24
C PHE A 333 -12.00 -9.37 5.00
N LEU A 334 -11.95 -9.80 6.25
CA LEU A 334 -13.13 -9.93 7.11
C LEU A 334 -13.80 -8.57 7.36
N ALA A 335 -13.02 -7.52 7.60
CA ALA A 335 -13.53 -6.15 7.72
C ALA A 335 -14.19 -5.67 6.42
N ALA A 336 -13.61 -5.98 5.25
CA ALA A 336 -14.18 -5.65 3.96
C ALA A 336 -15.51 -6.40 3.71
N VAL A 337 -15.58 -7.69 4.08
CA VAL A 337 -16.82 -8.48 3.99
C VAL A 337 -17.90 -7.94 4.94
N ILE A 338 -17.54 -7.57 6.17
CA ILE A 338 -18.47 -6.93 7.12
C ILE A 338 -18.97 -5.59 6.57
N TYR A 339 -18.08 -4.76 6.03
CA TYR A 339 -18.44 -3.47 5.44
C TYR A 339 -19.37 -3.63 4.23
N LEU A 340 -19.11 -4.62 3.37
CA LEU A 340 -20.00 -4.97 2.26
C LEU A 340 -21.36 -5.48 2.77
N GLY A 341 -21.37 -6.36 3.77
CA GLY A 341 -22.60 -6.86 4.40
C GLY A 341 -23.44 -5.73 5.01
N PHE A 342 -22.80 -4.81 5.73
CA PHE A 342 -23.44 -3.61 6.27
C PHE A 342 -23.95 -2.68 5.17
N GLY A 343 -23.18 -2.51 4.09
CA GLY A 343 -23.59 -1.76 2.90
C GLY A 343 -24.84 -2.34 2.24
N VAL A 344 -24.91 -3.66 2.08
CA VAL A 344 -26.08 -4.37 1.53
C VAL A 344 -27.28 -4.23 2.46
N PHE A 345 -27.07 -4.30 3.78
CA PHE A 345 -28.13 -4.10 4.77
C PHE A 345 -28.72 -2.68 4.68
N LEU A 346 -27.88 -1.64 4.63
CA LEU A 346 -28.31 -0.26 4.46
C LEU A 346 -29.04 -0.04 3.13
N GLN A 347 -28.55 -0.63 2.04
CA GLN A 347 -29.19 -0.57 0.73
C GLN A 347 -30.59 -1.22 0.74
N ARG A 348 -30.74 -2.40 1.35
CA ARG A 348 -32.04 -3.07 1.49
C ARG A 348 -33.03 -2.25 2.33
N ARG A 349 -32.54 -1.59 3.39
CA ARG A 349 -33.36 -0.71 4.23
C ARG A 349 -33.79 0.54 3.45
N ALA A 350 -32.91 1.14 2.66
CA ALA A 350 -33.21 2.32 1.84
C ALA A 350 -34.26 2.02 0.75
N ARG A 351 -34.19 0.87 0.09
CA ARG A 351 -35.21 0.44 -0.90
C ARG A 351 -36.60 0.18 -0.30
N LYS A 352 -36.68 -0.16 0.99
CA LYS A 352 -37.94 -0.39 1.71
C LYS A 352 -38.50 0.87 2.37
N ALA A 353 -37.78 1.98 2.36
CA ALA A 353 -38.26 3.22 2.94
C ALA A 353 -39.45 3.75 2.12
N SER A 354 -40.55 4.10 2.79
CA SER A 354 -41.71 4.72 2.16
C SER A 354 -41.34 6.11 1.66
N ASP A 355 -41.72 6.41 0.43
CA ASP A 355 -41.46 7.69 -0.22
C ASP A 355 -42.31 8.79 0.43
N ASN A 356 -41.65 9.79 1.03
CA ASN A 356 -42.29 11.08 1.23
C ASN A 356 -42.17 11.77 -0.12
N GLY A 357 -43.23 11.67 -0.94
CA GLY A 357 -43.24 12.05 -2.35
C GLY A 357 -42.43 13.30 -2.68
N LEU A 358 -41.82 13.31 -3.87
CA LEU A 358 -41.09 14.46 -4.39
C LEU A 358 -41.93 15.73 -4.19
N GLY A 359 -41.46 16.64 -3.33
CA GLY A 359 -42.20 17.84 -2.93
C GLY A 359 -42.73 18.62 -4.14
N ASN A 360 -43.94 19.17 -4.00
CA ASN A 360 -44.61 19.91 -5.05
C ASN A 360 -43.81 21.17 -5.41
N GLY A 361 -43.46 21.31 -6.70
CA GLY A 361 -42.56 22.32 -7.28
C GLY A 361 -43.07 23.77 -7.29
N ASN A 362 -43.90 24.18 -6.34
CA ASN A 362 -44.48 25.52 -6.30
C ASN A 362 -43.68 26.45 -5.39
N ILE A 363 -42.36 26.55 -5.61
CA ILE A 363 -41.48 27.35 -4.76
C ILE A 363 -41.00 28.61 -5.50
N PRO A 364 -41.43 29.82 -5.11
CA PRO A 364 -40.91 31.06 -5.67
C PRO A 364 -39.46 31.30 -5.24
N VAL A 365 -38.73 32.06 -6.04
CA VAL A 365 -37.36 32.52 -5.74
C VAL A 365 -37.38 34.03 -5.56
N VAL A 366 -36.96 34.50 -4.40
CA VAL A 366 -36.90 35.94 -4.09
C VAL A 366 -35.52 36.26 -3.52
N TRP A 367 -34.87 37.26 -4.10
CA TRP A 367 -33.62 37.77 -3.58
C TRP A 367 -33.67 39.28 -3.38
N SER A 368 -33.03 39.73 -2.31
CA SER A 368 -32.92 41.14 -1.94
C SER A 368 -31.49 41.53 -1.62
N ASP A 369 -31.08 42.67 -2.17
CA ASP A 369 -29.85 43.41 -1.90
C ASP A 369 -28.59 42.53 -1.97
N ILE A 370 -28.52 41.68 -3.02
CA ILE A 370 -27.34 40.85 -3.26
C ILE A 370 -26.18 41.73 -3.70
N SER A 371 -25.12 41.77 -2.90
CA SER A 371 -23.83 42.34 -3.30
C SER A 371 -22.72 41.31 -3.19
N TYR A 372 -21.77 41.34 -4.14
CA TYR A 372 -20.64 40.41 -4.18
C TYR A 372 -19.32 41.17 -4.31
N PHE A 373 -18.44 40.93 -3.34
CA PHE A 373 -17.15 41.60 -3.18
C PHE A 373 -16.01 40.60 -3.34
N VAL A 374 -15.05 40.89 -4.22
CA VAL A 374 -13.83 40.07 -4.39
C VAL A 374 -12.63 40.82 -3.84
N SER A 375 -11.92 40.20 -2.89
CA SER A 375 -10.65 40.72 -2.37
C SER A 375 -9.55 40.60 -3.42
N THR A 376 -8.94 41.73 -3.78
CA THR A 376 -7.85 41.78 -4.75
C THR A 376 -6.51 41.54 -4.04
N ASP A 377 -6.29 40.33 -3.53
CA ASP A 377 -5.01 40.00 -2.87
C ASP A 377 -4.36 38.80 -3.57
N GLN A 378 -3.64 39.08 -4.66
CA GLN A 378 -2.74 38.13 -5.31
C GLN A 378 -1.29 38.51 -4.98
N SER A 379 -0.82 38.12 -3.81
CA SER A 379 0.61 37.92 -3.56
C SER A 379 0.85 36.45 -3.20
N PHE A 380 1.27 35.66 -4.20
CA PHE A 380 1.45 34.21 -4.10
C PHE A 380 2.78 33.80 -3.42
N PHE A 381 3.57 34.75 -2.94
CA PHE A 381 4.83 34.52 -2.21
C PHE A 381 4.91 35.45 -0.99
N GLY A 382 4.46 34.98 0.17
CA GLY A 382 4.51 35.79 1.41
C GLY A 382 3.84 35.18 2.62
N SER A 383 3.93 33.87 2.85
CA SER A 383 3.41 33.26 4.08
C SER A 383 4.51 33.15 5.13
N PHE A 384 4.90 34.28 5.73
CA PHE A 384 5.54 34.40 7.05
C PHE A 384 5.46 35.87 7.51
N GLY A 385 4.25 36.36 7.78
CA GLY A 385 4.04 37.74 8.24
C GLY A 385 2.67 37.92 8.89
N LYS A 386 2.65 38.52 10.08
CA LYS A 386 1.49 38.71 10.97
C LYS A 386 0.28 39.30 10.25
N LYS A 387 -0.91 38.74 10.55
CA LYS A 387 -2.24 39.32 10.26
C LYS A 387 -2.29 40.78 10.73
N LYS A 388 -2.24 41.72 9.80
CA LYS A 388 -2.71 43.10 10.02
C LYS A 388 -4.18 43.13 9.59
N ARG A 389 -5.04 43.60 10.48
CA ARG A 389 -6.45 43.89 10.20
C ARG A 389 -6.43 45.13 9.30
N ASP A 390 -6.78 44.96 8.03
CA ASP A 390 -6.91 46.07 7.09
C ASP A 390 -8.40 46.31 6.88
N ASP A 391 -8.87 47.46 7.36
CA ASP A 391 -10.20 47.99 7.09
C ASP A 391 -10.17 48.65 5.70
N GLY A 392 -11.08 48.26 4.81
CA GLY A 392 -11.77 49.27 3.99
C GLY A 392 -11.70 49.19 2.47
N ASP A 393 -10.54 49.24 1.81
CA ASP A 393 -10.51 49.88 0.47
C ASP A 393 -9.96 49.07 -0.73
N GLY A 394 -9.79 47.75 -0.58
CA GLY A 394 -9.19 46.89 -1.63
C GLY A 394 -10.13 45.90 -2.34
N ALA A 395 -11.42 45.89 -2.02
CA ALA A 395 -12.37 44.89 -2.53
C ALA A 395 -13.07 45.37 -3.81
N LYS A 396 -12.87 44.65 -4.92
CA LYS A 396 -13.58 44.90 -6.17
C LYS A 396 -15.05 44.46 -6.03
N VAL A 397 -15.97 45.41 -6.10
CA VAL A 397 -17.41 45.13 -6.16
C VAL A 397 -17.74 44.59 -7.55
N ILE A 398 -18.40 43.43 -7.61
CA ILE A 398 -18.84 42.79 -8.86
C ILE A 398 -20.36 42.85 -9.01
N LEU A 399 -21.09 42.74 -7.90
CA LEU A 399 -22.53 42.96 -7.83
C LEU A 399 -22.81 43.91 -6.68
N ASP A 400 -23.76 44.81 -6.86
CA ASP A 400 -24.16 45.77 -5.84
C ASP A 400 -25.69 45.90 -5.77
N SER A 401 -26.24 45.43 -4.64
CA SER A 401 -27.62 45.60 -4.22
C SER A 401 -28.63 45.14 -5.28
N VAL A 402 -28.41 43.94 -5.83
CA VAL A 402 -29.25 43.33 -6.86
C VAL A 402 -30.45 42.63 -6.22
N SER A 403 -31.66 42.94 -6.69
CA SER A 403 -32.93 42.43 -6.15
C SER A 403 -33.87 41.95 -7.27
N GLY A 404 -34.68 40.93 -6.98
CA GLY A 404 -35.64 40.39 -7.95
C GLY A 404 -36.43 39.20 -7.42
N ARG A 405 -37.45 38.80 -8.20
CA ARG A 405 -38.33 37.67 -7.86
C ARG A 405 -38.77 36.91 -9.10
N VAL A 406 -38.95 35.61 -8.96
CA VAL A 406 -39.51 34.71 -9.99
C VAL A 406 -40.50 33.77 -9.34
N LEU A 407 -41.72 33.71 -9.88
CA LEU A 407 -42.76 32.80 -9.41
C LEU A 407 -42.68 31.45 -10.15
N PRO A 408 -43.16 30.35 -9.55
CA PRO A 408 -43.37 29.10 -10.27
C PRO A 408 -44.30 29.35 -11.46
N GLY A 409 -43.98 28.79 -12.63
CA GLY A 409 -44.73 29.08 -13.84
C GLY A 409 -44.18 30.25 -14.66
N GLN A 410 -43.14 30.94 -14.18
CA GLN A 410 -42.52 32.06 -14.90
C GLN A 410 -41.09 31.71 -15.36
N MET A 411 -40.72 32.28 -16.50
CA MET A 411 -39.40 32.23 -17.10
C MET A 411 -38.77 33.62 -17.14
N MET A 412 -37.63 33.79 -16.44
CA MET A 412 -36.89 35.04 -16.38
C MET A 412 -35.61 35.00 -17.23
N ALA A 413 -35.38 36.04 -18.04
CA ALA A 413 -34.10 36.28 -18.69
C ALA A 413 -33.27 37.35 -17.98
N ILE A 414 -32.00 37.05 -17.73
CA ILE A 414 -31.00 37.99 -17.25
C ILE A 414 -30.18 38.49 -18.44
N LEU A 415 -30.34 39.76 -18.77
CA LEU A 415 -29.68 40.47 -19.88
C LEU A 415 -28.65 41.45 -19.35
N GLY A 416 -27.64 41.75 -20.17
CA GLY A 416 -26.60 42.73 -19.86
C GLY A 416 -25.34 42.50 -20.69
N PRO A 417 -24.45 43.49 -20.83
CA PRO A 417 -23.21 43.35 -21.57
C PRO A 417 -22.25 42.34 -20.92
N SER A 418 -21.20 41.97 -21.64
CA SER A 418 -20.11 41.14 -21.10
C SER A 418 -19.45 41.83 -19.91
N GLY A 419 -19.27 41.10 -18.81
CA GLY A 419 -18.74 41.66 -17.57
C GLY A 419 -19.76 42.34 -16.64
N ALA A 420 -21.06 42.37 -16.98
CA ALA A 420 -22.12 42.96 -16.14
C ALA A 420 -22.42 42.18 -14.83
N GLY A 421 -21.85 40.99 -14.64
CA GLY A 421 -22.08 40.16 -13.45
C GLY A 421 -23.15 39.06 -13.62
N LYS A 422 -23.68 38.81 -14.83
CA LYS A 422 -24.74 37.81 -15.11
C LYS A 422 -24.44 36.41 -14.55
N THR A 423 -23.33 35.80 -14.98
CA THR A 423 -22.89 34.48 -14.51
C THR A 423 -22.62 34.47 -13.00
N THR A 424 -22.12 35.58 -12.45
CA THR A 424 -21.89 35.71 -11.01
C THR A 424 -23.20 35.69 -10.23
N LEU A 425 -24.24 36.40 -10.70
CA LEU A 425 -25.56 36.39 -10.10
C LEU A 425 -26.20 35.00 -10.21
N VAL A 426 -26.17 34.38 -11.39
CA VAL A 426 -26.70 33.03 -11.64
C VAL A 426 -26.06 31.99 -10.73
N ASP A 427 -24.74 32.04 -10.54
CA ASP A 427 -24.05 31.13 -9.63
C ASP A 427 -24.43 31.37 -8.15
N ILE A 428 -24.63 32.63 -7.74
CA ILE A 428 -25.05 33.00 -6.38
C ILE A 428 -26.48 32.51 -6.11
N LEU A 429 -27.39 32.71 -7.07
CA LEU A 429 -28.78 32.21 -7.00
C LEU A 429 -28.83 30.69 -6.93
N ALA A 430 -27.90 30.01 -7.61
CA ALA A 430 -27.73 28.56 -7.53
C ALA A 430 -27.09 28.07 -6.22
N GLN A 431 -26.85 28.97 -5.25
CA GLN A 431 -26.16 28.70 -3.98
C GLN A 431 -24.77 28.07 -4.17
N LYS A 432 -24.09 28.38 -5.27
CA LYS A 432 -22.71 27.90 -5.48
C LYS A 432 -21.75 28.69 -4.59
N PRO A 433 -20.77 28.01 -3.97
CA PRO A 433 -19.80 28.69 -3.13
C PRO A 433 -18.88 29.58 -4.00
N LYS A 434 -18.63 30.80 -3.53
CA LYS A 434 -17.82 31.83 -4.20
C LYS A 434 -16.80 32.43 -3.24
N SER A 435 -15.59 32.70 -3.73
CA SER A 435 -14.43 33.01 -2.88
C SER A 435 -14.51 34.39 -2.22
N GLY A 436 -15.33 35.27 -2.80
CA GLY A 436 -15.62 36.59 -2.28
C GLY A 436 -16.68 36.59 -1.17
N ARG A 437 -16.97 37.78 -0.64
CA ARG A 437 -18.03 38.00 0.34
C ARG A 437 -19.35 38.26 -0.40
N VAL A 438 -20.37 37.46 -0.11
CA VAL A 438 -21.76 37.69 -0.56
C VAL A 438 -22.53 38.33 0.60
N THR A 439 -23.23 39.43 0.34
CA THR A 439 -24.23 40.05 1.24
C THR A 439 -25.61 40.00 0.59
N GLY A 440 -26.67 40.31 1.35
CA GLY A 440 -28.05 40.18 0.91
C GLY A 440 -28.71 38.88 1.36
N THR A 441 -29.98 38.69 0.99
CA THR A 441 -30.74 37.49 1.34
C THR A 441 -31.35 36.81 0.11
N ILE A 442 -31.27 35.48 0.08
CA ILE A 442 -31.96 34.63 -0.90
C ILE A 442 -32.95 33.79 -0.13
N SER A 443 -34.23 33.93 -0.46
CA SER A 443 -35.32 33.22 0.18
C SER A 443 -36.04 32.35 -0.83
N PHE A 444 -36.45 31.16 -0.37
CA PHE A 444 -37.28 30.22 -1.10
C PHE A 444 -38.54 29.97 -0.26
N PRO A 445 -39.52 30.88 -0.29
CA PRO A 445 -40.73 30.76 0.51
C PRO A 445 -41.40 29.39 0.28
N GLY A 446 -41.71 28.68 1.37
CA GLY A 446 -42.33 27.35 1.31
C GLY A 446 -41.36 26.16 1.28
N ALA A 447 -40.03 26.37 1.22
CA ALA A 447 -39.06 25.28 1.27
C ALA A 447 -37.89 25.55 2.23
N THR A 448 -37.62 24.63 3.14
CA THR A 448 -36.44 24.70 4.03
C THR A 448 -35.14 24.37 3.32
N LYS A 449 -35.20 23.62 2.20
CA LYS A 449 -34.05 23.29 1.34
C LYS A 449 -34.54 23.03 -0.10
N PRO A 450 -34.45 24.01 -1.01
CA PRO A 450 -34.93 23.85 -2.39
C PRO A 450 -34.00 22.90 -3.17
N ARG A 451 -34.58 22.18 -4.14
CA ARG A 451 -33.82 21.43 -5.16
C ARG A 451 -33.57 22.35 -6.34
N ILE A 452 -32.34 22.85 -6.45
CA ILE A 452 -31.95 23.71 -7.57
C ILE A 452 -31.29 22.86 -8.65
N GLY A 453 -31.82 22.93 -9.87
CA GLY A 453 -31.18 22.38 -11.07
C GLY A 453 -30.31 23.46 -11.70
N PHE A 454 -29.02 23.19 -11.92
CA PHE A 454 -28.09 24.16 -12.49
C PHE A 454 -27.46 23.63 -13.77
N VAL A 455 -27.69 24.31 -14.89
CA VAL A 455 -27.08 23.98 -16.18
C VAL A 455 -25.93 24.95 -16.46
N PRO A 456 -24.65 24.50 -16.40
CA PRO A 456 -23.50 25.36 -16.70
C PRO A 456 -23.44 25.78 -18.17
N GLN A 457 -22.64 26.80 -18.49
CA GLN A 457 -22.39 27.23 -19.88
C GLN A 457 -21.81 26.11 -20.75
N GLN A 458 -20.84 25.34 -20.24
CA GLN A 458 -20.21 24.24 -20.98
C GLN A 458 -20.86 22.88 -20.67
N ASP A 459 -21.23 22.15 -21.73
CA ASP A 459 -21.81 20.82 -21.61
C ASP A 459 -20.72 19.75 -21.43
N VAL A 460 -20.42 19.40 -20.18
CA VAL A 460 -19.45 18.33 -19.85
C VAL A 460 -20.17 17.01 -19.65
N LEU A 461 -20.16 16.14 -20.66
CA LEU A 461 -20.82 14.83 -20.65
C LEU A 461 -19.82 13.70 -20.87
N SER A 462 -20.18 12.47 -20.50
CA SER A 462 -19.36 11.30 -20.79
C SER A 462 -19.47 10.93 -22.28
N PRO A 463 -18.37 10.93 -23.06
CA PRO A 463 -18.42 10.73 -24.51
C PRO A 463 -18.79 9.30 -24.92
N MET A 464 -18.47 8.30 -24.09
CA MET A 464 -18.64 6.87 -24.40
C MET A 464 -20.04 6.33 -24.05
N LEU A 465 -20.88 7.13 -23.41
CA LEU A 465 -22.26 6.77 -23.08
C LEU A 465 -23.23 7.18 -24.21
N THR A 466 -24.33 6.44 -24.30
CA THR A 466 -25.49 6.87 -25.09
C THR A 466 -26.32 7.89 -24.33
N VAL A 467 -27.16 8.65 -25.03
CA VAL A 467 -28.09 9.63 -24.42
C VAL A 467 -28.95 8.97 -23.34
N TYR A 468 -29.56 7.83 -23.66
CA TYR A 468 -30.37 7.06 -22.71
C TYR A 468 -29.57 6.62 -21.48
N GLU A 469 -28.34 6.15 -21.66
CA GLU A 469 -27.53 5.67 -20.55
C GLU A 469 -27.07 6.79 -19.62
N ALA A 470 -26.75 7.97 -20.16
CA ALA A 470 -26.38 9.14 -19.36
C ALA A 470 -27.56 9.61 -18.49
N LEU A 471 -28.75 9.71 -19.08
CA LEU A 471 -29.98 10.06 -18.37
C LEU A 471 -30.36 8.98 -17.33
N LEU A 472 -30.29 7.70 -17.70
CA LEU A 472 -30.57 6.60 -16.76
C LEU A 472 -29.56 6.53 -15.61
N PHE A 473 -28.30 6.87 -15.87
CA PHE A 473 -27.27 6.97 -14.83
C PHE A 473 -27.60 8.08 -13.83
N ALA A 474 -27.98 9.27 -14.31
CA ALA A 474 -28.43 10.37 -13.45
C ALA A 474 -29.68 9.99 -12.66
N ALA A 475 -30.68 9.36 -13.29
CA ALA A 475 -31.91 8.92 -12.64
C ALA A 475 -31.65 7.92 -11.51
N ARG A 476 -30.72 6.98 -11.71
CA ARG A 476 -30.37 5.98 -10.70
C ARG A 476 -29.64 6.55 -9.48
N LEU A 477 -28.99 7.70 -9.61
CA LEU A 477 -28.20 8.32 -8.55
C LEU A 477 -28.88 9.51 -7.86
N ARG A 478 -29.70 10.28 -8.61
CA ARG A 478 -30.39 11.47 -8.10
C ARG A 478 -31.80 11.18 -7.57
N LEU A 479 -32.46 10.12 -8.03
CA LEU A 479 -33.74 9.71 -7.48
C LEU A 479 -33.54 8.76 -6.29
N PRO A 480 -34.40 8.84 -5.26
CA PRO A 480 -34.36 7.95 -4.10
C PRO A 480 -34.28 6.46 -4.48
N GLU A 481 -33.69 5.65 -3.60
CA GLU A 481 -33.61 4.20 -3.80
C GLU A 481 -34.96 3.47 -3.67
N SER A 482 -35.96 4.10 -3.06
CA SER A 482 -37.33 3.60 -2.95
C SER A 482 -38.02 3.48 -4.31
N VAL A 483 -37.70 4.38 -5.25
CA VAL A 483 -38.27 4.35 -6.61
C VAL A 483 -37.71 3.16 -7.38
N SER A 484 -38.60 2.38 -7.99
CA SER A 484 -38.23 1.17 -8.75
C SER A 484 -37.41 1.51 -10.00
N ASP A 485 -36.57 0.57 -10.45
CA ASP A 485 -35.73 0.80 -11.65
C ASP A 485 -36.60 0.96 -12.92
N SER A 486 -37.77 0.30 -12.99
CA SER A 486 -38.76 0.46 -14.06
C SER A 486 -39.35 1.88 -14.10
N GLU A 487 -39.75 2.44 -12.96
CA GLU A 487 -40.25 3.82 -12.89
C GLU A 487 -39.16 4.83 -13.26
N LYS A 488 -37.91 4.59 -12.84
CA LYS A 488 -36.77 5.41 -13.25
C LYS A 488 -36.57 5.39 -14.77
N GLN A 489 -36.69 4.23 -15.40
CA GLN A 489 -36.61 4.09 -16.85
C GLN A 489 -37.78 4.79 -17.57
N ALA A 490 -39.02 4.63 -17.07
CA ALA A 490 -40.20 5.28 -17.62
C ALA A 490 -40.08 6.81 -17.57
N ARG A 491 -39.59 7.35 -16.45
CA ARG A 491 -39.32 8.77 -16.27
C ARG A 491 -38.24 9.30 -17.22
N VAL A 492 -37.19 8.53 -17.47
CA VAL A 492 -36.18 8.89 -18.47
C VAL A 492 -36.79 8.99 -19.87
N LEU A 493 -37.62 8.02 -20.25
CA LEU A 493 -38.29 8.03 -21.56
C LEU A 493 -39.23 9.22 -21.71
N TYR A 494 -40.02 9.53 -20.66
CA TYR A 494 -40.87 10.71 -20.62
C TYR A 494 -40.08 12.02 -20.81
N ILE A 495 -38.96 12.17 -20.12
CA ILE A 495 -38.11 13.36 -20.25
C ILE A 495 -37.47 13.45 -21.64
N MET A 496 -37.06 12.32 -22.22
CA MET A 496 -36.50 12.31 -23.58
C MET A 496 -37.50 12.74 -24.64
N ASP A 497 -38.77 12.34 -24.47
CA ASP A 497 -39.87 12.75 -25.33
C ASP A 497 -40.17 14.24 -25.17
N LYS A 498 -40.30 14.70 -23.92
CA LYS A 498 -40.50 16.12 -23.59
C LYS A 498 -39.39 17.02 -24.16
N LEU A 499 -38.14 16.55 -24.18
CA LEU A 499 -36.99 17.27 -24.71
C LEU A 499 -36.80 17.11 -26.24
N GLY A 500 -37.62 16.31 -26.93
CA GLY A 500 -37.47 16.05 -28.36
C GLY A 500 -36.12 15.42 -28.73
N ILE A 501 -35.63 14.48 -27.92
CA ILE A 501 -34.36 13.75 -28.13
C ILE A 501 -34.55 12.22 -28.19
N SER A 502 -35.78 11.76 -28.36
CA SER A 502 -36.13 10.33 -28.48
C SER A 502 -35.45 9.65 -29.67
N GLU A 503 -35.24 10.37 -30.78
CA GLU A 503 -34.59 9.83 -31.99
C GLU A 503 -33.12 9.47 -31.77
N VAL A 504 -32.41 10.25 -30.95
CA VAL A 504 -30.99 10.06 -30.63
C VAL A 504 -30.76 9.19 -29.39
N LYS A 505 -31.78 8.46 -28.93
CA LYS A 505 -31.76 7.68 -27.69
C LYS A 505 -30.55 6.76 -27.54
N ASN A 506 -30.23 6.02 -28.61
CA ASN A 506 -29.17 5.03 -28.64
C ASN A 506 -27.86 5.57 -29.26
N SER A 507 -27.84 6.85 -29.66
CA SER A 507 -26.67 7.52 -30.21
C SER A 507 -25.68 7.84 -29.09
N ARG A 508 -24.38 7.71 -29.39
CA ARG A 508 -23.30 8.08 -28.46
C ARG A 508 -23.17 9.60 -28.41
N ILE A 509 -22.89 10.11 -27.21
CA ILE A 509 -22.75 11.55 -26.98
C ILE A 509 -21.48 12.09 -27.66
N GLY A 510 -20.35 11.42 -27.42
CA GLY A 510 -19.06 11.86 -27.92
C GLY A 510 -18.74 11.41 -29.33
N TRP A 511 -17.82 12.14 -29.95
CA TRP A 511 -17.17 11.77 -31.20
C TRP A 511 -16.15 10.65 -30.95
N GLY A 512 -16.18 9.55 -31.72
CA GLY A 512 -15.19 8.48 -31.50
C GLY A 512 -15.23 7.35 -32.54
N ASP A 513 -14.13 6.62 -32.58
CA ASP A 513 -13.90 5.49 -33.47
C ASP A 513 -14.52 4.21 -32.88
N ALA A 514 -15.78 3.94 -33.23
CA ALA A 514 -16.40 2.66 -32.95
C ALA A 514 -16.03 1.67 -34.07
N GLY A 515 -14.98 0.87 -33.87
CA GLY A 515 -14.67 -0.26 -34.75
C GLY A 515 -14.09 0.11 -36.12
N GLY A 516 -13.16 1.06 -36.17
CA GLY A 516 -12.43 1.40 -37.40
C GLY A 516 -13.12 2.42 -38.30
N GLY A 517 -14.25 3.01 -37.88
CA GLY A 517 -14.91 4.13 -38.57
C GLY A 517 -15.23 5.28 -37.60
N LYS A 518 -15.04 6.52 -38.07
CA LYS A 518 -15.41 7.75 -37.36
C LYS A 518 -16.93 7.88 -37.31
N THR A 519 -17.56 7.43 -36.23
CA THR A 519 -18.99 7.68 -35.99
C THR A 519 -19.17 9.06 -35.39
N ARG A 520 -19.93 9.92 -36.08
CA ARG A 520 -20.32 11.25 -35.61
C ARG A 520 -21.21 11.13 -34.37
N GLY A 521 -20.87 11.89 -33.32
CA GLY A 521 -21.70 12.04 -32.11
C GLY A 521 -22.96 12.89 -32.33
N ILE A 522 -23.69 13.19 -31.26
CA ILE A 522 -24.88 14.06 -31.31
C ILE A 522 -24.52 15.52 -31.65
N SER A 523 -25.50 16.29 -32.15
CA SER A 523 -25.33 17.72 -32.43
C SER A 523 -25.19 18.56 -31.16
N GLY A 524 -24.62 19.77 -31.26
CA GLY A 524 -24.49 20.69 -30.12
C GLY A 524 -25.83 21.06 -29.49
N GLY A 525 -26.86 21.29 -30.31
CA GLY A 525 -28.22 21.56 -29.82
C GLY A 525 -28.85 20.38 -29.08
N GLU A 526 -28.64 19.14 -29.56
CA GLU A 526 -29.07 17.93 -28.84
C GLU A 526 -28.29 17.75 -27.54
N MET A 527 -26.98 17.98 -27.57
CA MET A 527 -26.11 17.93 -26.39
C MET A 527 -26.59 18.89 -25.30
N ARG A 528 -27.00 20.11 -25.68
CA ARG A 528 -27.56 21.08 -24.75
C ARG A 528 -28.87 20.59 -24.13
N ARG A 529 -29.77 20.02 -24.94
CA ARG A 529 -31.03 19.42 -24.44
C ARG A 529 -30.78 18.24 -23.50
N VAL A 530 -29.77 17.40 -23.76
CA VAL A 530 -29.35 16.33 -22.85
C VAL A 530 -28.86 16.90 -21.51
N SER A 531 -28.07 17.98 -21.54
CA SER A 531 -27.58 18.68 -20.35
C SER A 531 -28.74 19.20 -19.47
N ILE A 532 -29.75 19.80 -20.10
CA ILE A 532 -30.99 20.22 -19.42
C ILE A 532 -31.73 19.00 -18.85
N GLY A 533 -31.86 17.92 -19.63
CA GLY A 533 -32.52 16.69 -19.19
C GLY A 533 -31.89 16.04 -17.97
N LEU A 534 -30.56 16.10 -17.84
CA LEU A 534 -29.85 15.61 -16.65
C LEU A 534 -30.29 16.32 -15.37
N GLU A 535 -30.61 17.61 -15.45
CA GLU A 535 -31.13 18.40 -14.34
C GLU A 535 -32.62 18.15 -14.08
N LEU A 536 -33.44 18.06 -15.13
CA LEU A 536 -34.88 17.80 -15.02
C LEU A 536 -35.23 16.44 -14.42
N ILE A 537 -34.35 15.44 -14.57
CA ILE A 537 -34.56 14.09 -13.99
C ILE A 537 -34.85 14.14 -12.50
N ALA A 538 -34.27 15.08 -11.75
CA ALA A 538 -34.47 15.20 -10.32
C ALA A 538 -35.75 15.94 -9.90
N SER A 539 -36.56 16.44 -10.86
CA SER A 539 -37.64 17.42 -10.61
C SER A 539 -37.13 18.58 -9.75
N PRO A 540 -36.27 19.45 -10.30
CA PRO A 540 -35.84 20.63 -9.58
C PRO A 540 -37.04 21.55 -9.31
N ASP A 541 -37.04 22.22 -8.16
CA ASP A 541 -38.03 23.24 -7.82
C ASP A 541 -37.75 24.55 -8.58
N VAL A 542 -36.46 24.80 -8.85
CA VAL A 542 -35.95 25.97 -9.59
C VAL A 542 -34.91 25.48 -10.58
N LEU A 543 -35.07 25.87 -11.85
CA LEU A 543 -34.10 25.57 -12.91
C LEU A 543 -33.35 26.84 -13.29
N ILE A 544 -32.03 26.83 -13.09
CA ILE A 544 -31.14 27.95 -13.40
C ILE A 544 -30.18 27.53 -14.52
N LEU A 545 -30.11 28.32 -15.58
CA LEU A 545 -29.27 28.05 -16.73
C LEU A 545 -28.33 29.22 -17.01
N ASP A 546 -27.05 28.91 -17.20
CA ASP A 546 -26.06 29.88 -17.65
C ASP A 546 -25.88 29.78 -19.17
N GLU A 547 -26.25 30.84 -19.87
CA GLU A 547 -26.14 31.00 -21.33
C GLU A 547 -26.62 29.80 -22.17
N PRO A 548 -27.90 29.38 -22.04
CA PRO A 548 -28.39 28.15 -22.67
C PRO A 548 -28.49 28.17 -24.19
N THR A 549 -28.42 29.34 -24.82
CA THR A 549 -28.48 29.52 -26.28
C THR A 549 -27.12 29.83 -26.90
N SER A 550 -26.06 29.92 -26.10
CA SER A 550 -24.71 30.25 -26.59
C SER A 550 -24.10 29.10 -27.39
N GLY A 551 -23.45 29.41 -28.52
CA GLY A 551 -22.84 28.42 -29.40
C GLY A 551 -23.84 27.58 -30.22
N LEU A 552 -25.13 27.91 -30.21
CA LEU A 552 -26.17 27.26 -31.03
C LEU A 552 -26.54 28.12 -32.25
N ASP A 553 -26.96 27.47 -33.33
CA ASP A 553 -27.62 28.14 -34.45
C ASP A 553 -29.00 28.69 -34.02
N SER A 554 -29.51 29.68 -34.75
CA SER A 554 -30.76 30.38 -34.39
C SER A 554 -31.97 29.44 -34.28
N VAL A 555 -32.04 28.39 -35.09
CA VAL A 555 -33.13 27.41 -35.04
C VAL A 555 -33.02 26.53 -33.79
N SER A 556 -31.83 26.00 -33.50
CA SER A 556 -31.61 25.22 -32.27
C SER A 556 -31.80 26.05 -31.01
N ALA A 557 -31.35 27.30 -31.00
CA ALA A 557 -31.55 28.23 -29.88
C ALA A 557 -33.05 28.48 -29.61
N ALA A 558 -33.83 28.72 -30.67
CA ALA A 558 -35.29 28.87 -30.54
C ALA A 558 -35.98 27.61 -30.02
N ARG A 559 -35.54 26.41 -30.45
CA ARG A 559 -36.07 25.14 -29.92
C ARG A 559 -35.76 24.96 -28.44
N VAL A 560 -34.53 25.27 -28.01
CA VAL A 560 -34.14 25.20 -26.58
C VAL A 560 -34.95 26.19 -25.75
N ALA A 561 -35.21 27.39 -26.27
CA ALA A 561 -36.01 28.38 -25.56
C ALA A 561 -37.48 28.00 -25.43
N ASN A 562 -38.12 27.54 -26.51
CA ASN A 562 -39.49 27.04 -26.46
C ASN A 562 -39.61 25.88 -25.46
N LEU A 563 -38.63 24.97 -25.46
CA LEU A 563 -38.58 23.88 -24.50
C LEU A 563 -38.53 24.37 -23.05
N LEU A 564 -37.72 25.38 -22.76
CA LEU A 564 -37.65 26.00 -21.43
C LEU A 564 -38.96 26.70 -21.06
N HIS A 565 -39.60 27.35 -22.02
CA HIS A 565 -40.91 27.97 -21.84
C HIS A 565 -41.98 26.92 -21.52
N ASP A 566 -41.99 25.78 -22.22
CA ASP A 566 -42.88 24.63 -21.97
C ASP A 566 -42.61 23.96 -20.61
N ILE A 567 -41.36 23.96 -20.14
CA ILE A 567 -40.99 23.48 -18.80
C ILE A 567 -41.48 24.44 -17.71
N ALA A 568 -41.35 25.76 -17.94
CA ALA A 568 -41.81 26.76 -16.99
C ALA A 568 -43.33 26.68 -16.82
N HIS A 569 -44.06 26.69 -17.94
CA HIS A 569 -45.53 26.73 -18.01
C HIS A 569 -46.22 25.35 -17.93
N ASP A 570 -45.54 24.32 -17.42
CA ASP A 570 -46.14 23.00 -17.28
C ASP A 570 -47.30 23.03 -16.27
N THR A 571 -48.49 22.65 -16.74
CA THR A 571 -49.73 22.60 -15.93
C THR A 571 -49.65 21.67 -14.71
N GLN A 572 -48.86 20.59 -14.79
CA GLN A 572 -48.76 19.61 -13.70
C GLN A 572 -47.68 19.98 -12.68
N HIS A 573 -46.56 20.53 -13.17
CA HIS A 573 -45.37 20.81 -12.37
C HIS A 573 -44.72 22.13 -12.83
N PRO A 574 -45.33 23.29 -12.53
CA PRO A 574 -44.79 24.58 -12.93
C PRO A 574 -43.45 24.82 -12.25
N THR A 575 -42.42 25.13 -13.02
CA THR A 575 -41.05 25.28 -12.52
C THR A 575 -40.58 26.72 -12.72
N ALA A 576 -39.95 27.34 -11.73
CA ALA A 576 -39.33 28.65 -11.91
C ALA A 576 -38.05 28.51 -12.76
N VAL A 577 -37.99 29.17 -13.92
CA VAL A 577 -36.85 29.09 -14.84
C VAL A 577 -36.11 30.43 -14.87
N ILE A 578 -34.80 30.41 -14.63
CA ILE A 578 -33.93 31.59 -14.69
C ILE A 578 -32.80 31.30 -15.68
N ALA A 579 -32.66 32.12 -16.71
CA ALA A 579 -31.63 31.96 -17.73
C ALA A 579 -30.82 33.26 -17.94
N SER A 580 -29.49 33.19 -17.89
CA SER A 580 -28.66 34.28 -18.44
C SER A 580 -28.62 34.17 -19.95
N ILE A 581 -28.83 35.27 -20.68
CA ILE A 581 -28.86 35.25 -22.15
C ILE A 581 -27.99 36.36 -22.70
N HIS A 582 -27.20 35.98 -23.70
CA HIS A 582 -26.37 36.88 -24.48
C HIS A 582 -27.05 37.16 -25.83
N GLN A 583 -27.45 38.42 -26.07
CA GLN A 583 -28.03 38.91 -27.34
C GLN A 583 -29.14 38.00 -27.92
N PRO A 584 -30.34 37.94 -27.30
CA PRO A 584 -31.45 37.16 -27.86
C PRO A 584 -32.05 37.81 -29.11
N SER A 585 -32.44 36.98 -30.07
CA SER A 585 -33.31 37.41 -31.17
C SER A 585 -34.67 37.93 -30.64
N SER A 586 -35.34 38.79 -31.40
CA SER A 586 -36.65 39.35 -31.03
C SER A 586 -37.69 38.27 -30.69
N ARG A 587 -37.72 37.17 -31.46
CA ARG A 587 -38.60 36.02 -31.20
C ARG A 587 -38.30 35.35 -29.86
N LEU A 588 -37.02 35.21 -29.53
CA LEU A 588 -36.58 34.62 -28.27
C LEU A 588 -36.92 35.53 -27.08
N TYR A 589 -36.69 36.83 -27.23
CA TYR A 589 -37.01 37.81 -26.18
C TYR A 589 -38.49 37.78 -25.76
N GLN A 590 -39.40 37.56 -26.70
CA GLN A 590 -40.84 37.48 -26.43
C GLN A 590 -41.27 36.25 -25.62
N THR A 591 -40.43 35.22 -25.49
CA THR A 591 -40.77 34.00 -24.71
C THR A 591 -40.56 34.15 -23.19
N PHE A 592 -39.94 35.25 -22.75
CA PHE A 592 -39.65 35.51 -21.33
C PHE A 592 -40.76 36.33 -20.67
N ASP A 593 -41.24 35.86 -19.53
CA ASP A 593 -42.27 36.55 -18.75
C ASP A 593 -41.68 37.71 -17.94
N GLN A 594 -40.43 37.54 -17.49
CA GLN A 594 -39.71 38.51 -16.69
C GLN A 594 -38.33 38.80 -17.29
N ILE A 595 -37.90 40.05 -17.23
CA ILE A 595 -36.59 40.51 -17.70
C ILE A 595 -35.86 41.22 -16.55
N LEU A 596 -34.61 40.82 -16.34
CA LEU A 596 -33.66 41.50 -15.45
C LEU A 596 -32.52 42.07 -16.29
N VAL A 597 -32.36 43.39 -16.31
CA VAL A 597 -31.26 44.06 -17.04
C VAL A 597 -30.18 44.47 -16.05
N LEU A 598 -28.97 43.94 -16.24
CA LEU A 598 -27.79 44.23 -15.44
C LEU A 598 -26.79 45.08 -16.22
N SER A 599 -26.19 46.06 -15.55
CA SER A 599 -25.02 46.79 -16.05
C SER A 599 -24.05 47.09 -14.91
N HIS A 600 -22.76 46.83 -15.14
CA HIS A 600 -21.69 47.05 -14.15
C HIS A 600 -22.00 46.55 -12.72
N GLY A 601 -22.72 45.45 -12.58
CA GLY A 601 -23.09 44.87 -11.29
C GLY A 601 -24.34 45.46 -10.63
N HIS A 602 -24.99 46.45 -11.25
CA HIS A 602 -26.22 47.07 -10.78
C HIS A 602 -27.44 46.60 -11.58
N THR A 603 -28.62 46.65 -10.96
CA THR A 603 -29.90 46.36 -11.61
C THR A 603 -30.48 47.62 -12.24
N LEU A 604 -30.59 47.65 -13.57
CA LEU A 604 -31.23 48.75 -14.30
C LEU A 604 -32.75 48.60 -14.38
N TYR A 605 -33.21 47.35 -14.54
CA TYR A 605 -34.62 46.99 -14.64
C TYR A 605 -34.86 45.58 -14.13
N SER A 606 -35.98 45.35 -13.46
CA SER A 606 -36.46 44.04 -12.99
C SER A 606 -37.98 44.04 -13.02
N GLY A 607 -38.58 43.24 -13.91
CA GLY A 607 -40.04 43.23 -14.08
C GLY A 607 -40.52 42.49 -15.32
N PRO A 608 -41.79 42.70 -15.73
CA PRO A 608 -42.38 42.08 -16.91
C PRO A 608 -41.60 42.32 -18.20
N GLY A 609 -41.63 41.34 -19.10
CA GLY A 609 -41.02 41.44 -20.42
C GLY A 609 -41.78 42.34 -21.42
N CYS A 610 -41.66 42.00 -22.70
CA CYS A 610 -42.24 42.77 -23.82
C CYS A 610 -41.70 44.22 -23.87
N PHE A 611 -42.58 45.22 -24.07
CA PHE A 611 -42.21 46.64 -24.18
C PHE A 611 -42.09 47.37 -22.83
N ALA A 612 -42.49 46.74 -21.72
CA ALA A 612 -42.48 47.35 -20.39
C ALA A 612 -41.09 47.89 -19.94
N PRO A 613 -39.95 47.26 -20.29
CA PRO A 613 -38.63 47.83 -19.97
C PRO A 613 -38.34 49.13 -20.74
N VAL A 614 -38.82 49.24 -21.99
CA VAL A 614 -38.67 50.44 -22.82
C VAL A 614 -39.49 51.59 -22.24
N ASP A 615 -40.73 51.30 -21.84
CA ASP A 615 -41.61 52.27 -21.20
C ASP A 615 -41.02 52.76 -19.86
N HIS A 616 -40.44 51.84 -19.07
CA HIS A 616 -39.73 52.19 -17.84
C HIS A 616 -38.55 53.13 -18.11
N PHE A 617 -37.70 52.86 -19.09
CA PHE A 617 -36.59 53.76 -19.41
C PHE A 617 -37.03 55.11 -19.96
N ALA A 618 -38.15 55.16 -20.71
CA ALA A 618 -38.75 56.41 -21.18
C ALA A 618 -39.24 57.30 -20.02
N VAL A 619 -39.82 56.69 -18.98
CA VAL A 619 -40.32 57.41 -17.79
C VAL A 619 -39.19 57.83 -16.85
N VAL A 620 -38.24 56.94 -16.62
CA VAL A 620 -37.23 57.10 -15.56
C VAL A 620 -36.10 58.06 -15.96
N ALA A 621 -35.76 58.15 -17.25
CA ALA A 621 -34.69 59.01 -17.73
C ALA A 621 -35.09 59.76 -19.02
N PRO A 622 -36.07 60.68 -18.95
CA PRO A 622 -36.57 61.39 -20.12
C PRO A 622 -35.45 62.23 -20.77
N GLY A 623 -35.14 61.93 -22.03
CA GLY A 623 -34.13 62.64 -22.83
C GLY A 623 -32.68 62.19 -22.65
N ALA A 624 -32.38 61.31 -21.68
CA ALA A 624 -31.02 60.76 -21.48
C ALA A 624 -30.81 59.41 -22.20
N VAL A 625 -31.90 58.67 -22.47
CA VAL A 625 -31.88 57.44 -23.25
C VAL A 625 -32.61 57.66 -24.58
N PRO A 626 -32.01 57.36 -25.75
CA PRO A 626 -32.69 57.47 -27.04
C PRO A 626 -33.94 56.59 -27.08
N PRO A 627 -35.06 57.02 -27.68
CA PRO A 627 -36.24 56.17 -27.85
C PRO A 627 -35.92 54.99 -28.76
N CYS A 628 -36.49 53.82 -28.46
CA CYS A 628 -36.31 52.62 -29.29
C CYS A 628 -36.83 52.88 -30.72
N PRO A 629 -36.01 52.74 -31.78
CA PRO A 629 -36.46 52.92 -33.15
C PRO A 629 -37.54 51.89 -33.53
N GLN A 630 -38.49 52.29 -34.40
CA GLN A 630 -39.52 51.38 -34.88
C GLN A 630 -38.91 50.22 -35.68
N GLY A 631 -39.28 48.98 -35.34
CA GLY A 631 -38.75 47.77 -35.99
C GLY A 631 -37.39 47.30 -35.45
N TYR A 632 -36.81 47.99 -34.46
CA TYR A 632 -35.57 47.55 -33.81
C TYR A 632 -35.83 46.42 -32.82
N ASN A 633 -34.84 45.54 -32.64
CA ASN A 633 -34.94 44.46 -31.66
C ASN A 633 -34.86 45.04 -30.25
N VAL A 634 -35.93 44.87 -29.47
CA VAL A 634 -36.02 45.38 -28.09
C VAL A 634 -34.86 44.84 -27.23
N ALA A 635 -34.47 43.58 -27.40
CA ALA A 635 -33.35 43.02 -26.64
C ALA A 635 -32.01 43.71 -26.95
N ASP A 636 -31.76 44.04 -28.23
CA ASP A 636 -30.53 44.72 -28.64
C ASP A 636 -30.53 46.17 -28.13
N TYR A 637 -31.68 46.85 -28.20
CA TYR A 637 -31.88 48.16 -27.57
C TYR A 637 -31.54 48.12 -26.07
N LEU A 638 -32.08 47.16 -25.31
CA LEU A 638 -31.80 47.05 -23.87
C LEU A 638 -30.32 46.80 -23.58
N LEU A 639 -29.61 46.08 -24.45
CA LEU A 639 -28.18 45.82 -24.31
C LEU A 639 -27.33 47.04 -24.66
N GLU A 640 -27.72 47.84 -25.65
CA GLU A 640 -27.09 49.13 -25.96
C GLU A 640 -27.21 50.09 -24.79
N VAL A 641 -28.42 50.25 -24.25
CA VAL A 641 -28.70 51.06 -23.06
C VAL A 641 -27.88 50.57 -21.85
N ALA A 642 -27.76 49.25 -21.68
CA ALA A 642 -26.98 48.67 -20.60
C ALA A 642 -25.46 48.75 -20.81
N SER A 643 -24.99 48.95 -22.04
CA SER A 643 -23.56 49.06 -22.35
C SER A 643 -22.98 50.44 -22.00
N ASP A 644 -23.76 51.50 -22.17
CA ASP A 644 -23.42 52.87 -21.77
C ASP A 644 -24.60 53.50 -20.98
N PRO A 645 -24.85 53.03 -19.75
CA PRO A 645 -25.97 53.51 -18.96
C PRO A 645 -25.73 54.97 -18.51
N PRO A 646 -26.67 55.91 -18.76
CA PRO A 646 -26.54 57.27 -18.23
C PRO A 646 -26.46 57.25 -16.70
N LEU A 647 -25.59 58.10 -16.14
CA LEU A 647 -25.27 58.18 -14.70
C LEU A 647 -26.52 58.29 -13.80
N ALA A 648 -27.60 58.91 -14.29
CA ALA A 648 -28.88 59.02 -13.60
C ALA A 648 -29.51 57.65 -13.30
N LEU A 649 -29.43 56.68 -14.23
CA LEU A 649 -29.97 55.33 -14.02
C LEU A 649 -29.18 54.54 -12.96
N ILE A 650 -27.86 54.73 -12.92
CA ILE A 650 -27.00 54.08 -11.91
C ILE A 650 -27.22 54.73 -10.53
N GLN A 651 -27.34 56.07 -10.45
CA GLN A 651 -27.62 56.78 -9.20
C GLN A 651 -28.99 56.41 -8.63
N GLN A 652 -29.99 56.23 -9.49
CA GLN A 652 -31.32 55.79 -9.07
C GLN A 652 -31.36 54.31 -8.66
N ALA A 653 -30.58 53.45 -9.33
CA ALA A 653 -30.37 52.08 -8.90
C ALA A 653 -29.70 52.01 -7.51
N ARG A 654 -28.79 52.95 -7.19
CA ARG A 654 -28.16 53.07 -5.86
C ARG A 654 -29.11 53.61 -4.78
N SER A 655 -30.03 54.52 -5.12
CA SER A 655 -30.97 55.10 -4.14
C SER A 655 -32.17 54.20 -3.83
N ARG A 656 -32.57 53.30 -4.75
CA ARG A 656 -33.59 52.27 -4.47
C ARG A 656 -33.17 51.22 -3.44
N GLY A 657 -31.87 50.99 -3.23
CA GLY A 657 -31.35 50.06 -2.22
C GLY A 657 -31.51 50.51 -0.76
N VAL A 658 -32.06 51.72 -0.50
CA VAL A 658 -32.18 52.28 0.85
C VAL A 658 -33.62 52.61 1.25
N SER A 659 -34.62 52.60 0.35
CA SER A 659 -35.95 53.16 0.67
C SER A 659 -37.13 52.63 -0.14
N ASP A 660 -37.34 51.31 -0.22
CA ASP A 660 -38.66 50.81 -0.65
C ASP A 660 -39.07 49.51 0.07
N SER A 661 -39.91 49.69 1.10
CA SER A 661 -40.85 48.66 1.54
C SER A 661 -42.01 48.65 0.55
N PRO A 662 -42.55 47.49 0.12
CA PRO A 662 -43.56 47.43 -0.93
C PRO A 662 -44.94 47.75 -0.36
N ASP A 663 -45.14 48.98 0.12
CA ASP A 663 -46.42 49.49 0.58
C ASP A 663 -46.45 51.01 0.34
N LYS A 664 -46.76 51.43 -0.90
CA LYS A 664 -47.43 52.70 -1.30
C LYS A 664 -46.96 53.17 -2.67
N ALA A 665 -47.75 52.86 -3.71
CA ALA A 665 -48.09 53.81 -4.76
C ALA A 665 -49.14 53.19 -5.70
N GLU A 666 -50.41 53.53 -5.47
CA GLU A 666 -51.38 53.86 -6.54
C GLU A 666 -52.70 54.35 -5.91
N GLY A 667 -52.95 55.66 -6.02
CA GLY A 667 -54.30 56.19 -6.23
C GLY A 667 -54.42 56.48 -7.73
N THR A 668 -55.53 56.27 -8.43
CA THR A 668 -56.93 56.42 -8.01
C THR A 668 -57.85 55.71 -9.03
N SER A 669 -58.89 55.01 -8.53
CA SER A 669 -60.24 54.78 -9.13
C SER A 669 -60.35 53.96 -10.44
N HIS A 670 -61.09 52.85 -10.59
CA HIS A 670 -62.26 52.26 -9.91
C HIS A 670 -62.34 50.75 -10.22
N SER A 671 -62.65 49.93 -9.21
CA SER A 671 -63.73 48.91 -9.18
C SER A 671 -63.39 47.78 -8.20
N ASN A 672 -64.13 47.76 -7.09
CA ASN A 672 -64.09 46.77 -6.04
C ASN A 672 -64.54 45.41 -6.57
N THR A 673 -63.71 44.37 -6.44
CA THR A 673 -64.12 43.09 -5.84
C THR A 673 -62.90 42.18 -5.54
N SER A 674 -62.88 41.63 -4.33
CA SER A 674 -62.18 40.41 -3.88
C SER A 674 -60.63 40.35 -3.91
N PHE A 675 -59.94 40.97 -2.94
CA PHE A 675 -58.55 40.60 -2.60
C PHE A 675 -58.16 40.72 -1.11
N ASN A 676 -59.12 40.84 -0.18
CA ASN A 676 -58.84 41.00 1.26
C ASN A 676 -59.13 39.77 2.16
N ASP A 677 -59.54 38.62 1.60
CA ASP A 677 -59.89 37.44 2.42
C ASP A 677 -58.84 36.31 2.45
N VAL A 678 -57.71 36.43 1.75
CA VAL A 678 -56.72 35.33 1.64
C VAL A 678 -55.46 35.55 2.49
N SER A 679 -55.11 36.80 2.83
CA SER A 679 -53.88 37.12 3.57
C SER A 679 -54.02 36.98 5.10
N THR A 680 -55.22 37.05 5.66
CA THR A 680 -55.47 37.00 7.11
C THR A 680 -55.78 35.61 7.66
N SER A 681 -55.96 34.59 6.81
CA SER A 681 -56.25 33.21 7.22
C SER A 681 -55.04 32.27 7.24
N LEU A 682 -53.91 32.65 6.62
CA LEU A 682 -52.71 31.79 6.56
C LEU A 682 -51.73 32.00 7.73
N GLU A 683 -51.77 33.16 8.38
CA GLU A 683 -50.78 33.56 9.40
C GLU A 683 -51.07 32.98 10.80
N LYS A 684 -52.27 32.42 11.04
CA LYS A 684 -52.67 31.85 12.34
C LYS A 684 -52.62 30.31 12.42
N GLY A 685 -52.18 29.60 11.38
CA GLY A 685 -52.18 28.14 11.34
C GLY A 685 -50.85 27.41 11.63
N LEU A 686 -49.71 28.11 11.75
CA LEU A 686 -48.38 27.48 11.71
C LEU A 686 -47.58 27.46 13.03
N LEU A 687 -48.22 27.78 14.16
CA LEU A 687 -47.59 27.68 15.48
C LEU A 687 -47.95 26.37 16.18
N ALA A 688 -47.35 25.25 15.75
CA ALA A 688 -46.98 24.10 16.58
C ALA A 688 -46.53 22.89 15.75
N ALA A 689 -45.23 22.78 15.47
CA ALA A 689 -44.60 21.48 15.28
C ALA A 689 -43.14 21.53 15.76
N PRO A 690 -42.72 20.64 16.68
CA PRO A 690 -41.35 20.64 17.18
C PRO A 690 -40.42 20.14 16.06
N ALA A 691 -39.50 21.01 15.62
CA ALA A 691 -38.48 20.68 14.63
C ALA A 691 -37.45 19.70 15.22
N VAL A 692 -37.70 18.40 15.05
CA VAL A 692 -36.69 17.36 15.23
C VAL A 692 -35.65 17.53 14.12
N LYS A 693 -34.48 18.10 14.46
CA LYS A 693 -33.30 18.18 13.58
C LYS A 693 -32.73 16.78 13.30
N ARG A 694 -33.38 16.00 12.44
CA ARG A 694 -32.72 14.87 11.76
C ARG A 694 -31.81 15.43 10.67
N ALA A 695 -30.51 15.15 10.75
CA ALA A 695 -29.56 15.43 9.68
C ALA A 695 -30.02 14.68 8.40
N GLN A 696 -30.63 15.40 7.46
CA GLN A 696 -31.07 14.84 6.19
C GLN A 696 -29.83 14.48 5.33
N PRO A 697 -29.84 13.34 4.63
CA PRO A 697 -28.68 12.88 3.86
C PRO A 697 -28.36 13.83 2.70
N THR A 698 -27.08 14.12 2.49
CA THR A 698 -26.58 15.00 1.40
C THR A 698 -26.76 14.39 0.01
N TYR A 699 -26.89 13.06 -0.08
CA TYR A 699 -27.03 12.32 -1.34
C TYR A 699 -28.33 11.50 -1.34
N ALA A 700 -28.97 11.37 -2.51
CA ALA A 700 -30.23 10.63 -2.65
C ALA A 700 -30.09 9.11 -2.54
N THR A 701 -28.89 8.58 -2.75
CA THR A 701 -28.59 7.13 -2.76
C THR A 701 -27.49 6.77 -1.77
N THR A 702 -27.47 5.50 -1.33
CA THR A 702 -26.47 4.93 -0.42
C THR A 702 -25.12 4.72 -1.10
N PHE A 703 -24.04 4.68 -0.31
CA PHE A 703 -22.67 4.51 -0.81
C PHE A 703 -22.49 3.28 -1.72
N LEU A 704 -23.07 2.13 -1.35
CA LEU A 704 -22.94 0.90 -2.14
C LEU A 704 -23.66 1.00 -3.49
N THR A 705 -24.84 1.62 -3.53
CA THR A 705 -25.55 1.89 -4.79
C THR A 705 -24.75 2.84 -5.66
N GLN A 706 -24.20 3.92 -5.08
CA GLN A 706 -23.34 4.84 -5.81
C GLN A 706 -22.15 4.10 -6.44
N LEU A 707 -21.46 3.25 -5.65
CA LEU A 707 -20.31 2.48 -6.11
C LEU A 707 -20.71 1.54 -7.24
N GLN A 708 -21.78 0.76 -7.06
CA GLN A 708 -22.25 -0.19 -8.06
C GLN A 708 -22.61 0.47 -9.38
N ARG A 709 -23.29 1.63 -9.35
CA ARG A 709 -23.69 2.34 -10.58
C ARG A 709 -22.50 3.03 -11.25
N LEU A 710 -21.60 3.62 -10.49
CA LEU A 710 -20.34 4.18 -11.01
C LEU A 710 -19.46 3.11 -11.63
N SER A 711 -19.20 2.01 -10.91
CA SER A 711 -18.47 0.84 -11.40
C SER A 711 -19.09 0.28 -12.68
N GLY A 712 -20.42 0.17 -12.74
CA GLY A 712 -21.13 -0.25 -13.96
C GLY A 712 -20.93 0.70 -15.14
N ARG A 713 -20.82 2.02 -14.89
CA ARG A 713 -20.50 3.02 -15.92
C ARG A 713 -19.06 2.85 -16.41
N GLU A 714 -18.09 2.82 -15.51
CA GLU A 714 -16.66 2.68 -15.85
C GLU A 714 -16.40 1.37 -16.60
N TRP A 715 -17.03 0.26 -16.19
CA TRP A 715 -16.95 -1.02 -16.91
C TRP A 715 -17.47 -0.93 -18.35
N LYS A 716 -18.61 -0.25 -18.57
CA LYS A 716 -19.15 -0.05 -19.91
C LYS A 716 -18.22 0.82 -20.77
N ILE A 717 -17.65 1.88 -20.18
CA ILE A 717 -16.68 2.74 -20.86
C ILE A 717 -15.48 1.90 -21.29
N LEU A 718 -14.88 1.14 -20.36
CA LEU A 718 -13.73 0.26 -20.64
C LEU A 718 -14.04 -0.79 -21.72
N ARG A 719 -15.24 -1.38 -21.72
CA ARG A 719 -15.64 -2.37 -22.73
C ARG A 719 -15.84 -1.75 -24.12
N ARG A 720 -16.26 -0.50 -24.20
CA ARG A 720 -16.49 0.23 -25.46
C ARG A 720 -15.22 0.86 -26.01
N ASP A 721 -14.35 1.32 -25.11
CA ASP A 721 -13.05 1.89 -25.44
C ASP A 721 -11.95 0.83 -25.33
N LYS A 722 -11.94 -0.07 -26.33
CA LYS A 722 -10.96 -1.17 -26.38
C LYS A 722 -9.58 -0.70 -26.81
N THR A 723 -9.45 0.47 -27.46
CA THR A 723 -8.19 0.94 -28.03
C THR A 723 -7.18 1.18 -26.92
N LEU A 724 -7.58 1.84 -25.83
CA LEU A 724 -6.72 2.14 -24.70
C LEU A 724 -6.22 0.83 -24.03
N PHE A 725 -7.14 -0.09 -23.71
CA PHE A 725 -6.77 -1.39 -23.12
C PHE A 725 -5.87 -2.23 -24.02
N LEU A 726 -6.22 -2.37 -25.29
CA LEU A 726 -5.45 -3.18 -26.25
C LEU A 726 -4.07 -2.57 -26.53
N THR A 727 -3.96 -1.24 -26.57
CA THR A 727 -2.69 -0.53 -26.76
C THR A 727 -1.77 -0.75 -25.56
N HIS A 728 -2.27 -0.67 -24.33
CA HIS A 728 -1.47 -0.97 -23.13
C HIS A 728 -1.01 -2.43 -23.10
N LEU A 729 -1.88 -3.36 -23.46
CA LEU A 729 -1.52 -4.79 -23.52
C LEU A 729 -0.48 -5.06 -24.62
N GLY A 730 -0.67 -4.50 -25.81
CA GLY A 730 0.25 -4.65 -26.93
C GLY A 730 1.64 -4.06 -26.64
N ILE A 731 1.68 -2.84 -26.08
CA ILE A 731 2.95 -2.20 -25.67
C ILE A 731 3.63 -3.02 -24.57
N ALA A 732 2.89 -3.56 -23.59
CA ALA A 732 3.47 -4.40 -22.54
C ALA A 732 4.09 -5.70 -23.09
N CYS A 733 3.46 -6.35 -24.06
CA CYS A 733 4.04 -7.52 -24.74
C CYS A 733 5.33 -7.15 -25.48
N VAL A 734 5.33 -6.06 -26.25
CA VAL A 734 6.51 -5.59 -27.00
C VAL A 734 7.65 -5.22 -26.06
N LEU A 735 7.37 -4.47 -25.00
CA LEU A 735 8.37 -4.11 -23.99
C LEU A 735 8.89 -5.33 -23.22
N GLY A 736 8.04 -6.32 -22.97
CA GLY A 736 8.41 -7.56 -22.27
C GLY A 736 9.38 -8.41 -23.09
N VAL A 737 9.07 -8.58 -24.38
CA VAL A 737 9.96 -9.28 -25.34
C VAL A 737 11.25 -8.49 -25.56
N PHE A 738 11.17 -7.17 -25.67
CA PHE A 738 12.34 -6.32 -25.81
C PHE A 738 13.27 -6.42 -24.59
N CYS A 739 12.73 -6.25 -23.37
CA CYS A 739 13.49 -6.37 -22.14
C CYS A 739 14.03 -7.79 -21.92
N GLY A 740 13.20 -8.81 -22.15
CA GLY A 740 13.60 -10.21 -22.03
C GLY A 740 14.65 -10.62 -23.07
N GLY A 741 14.58 -10.07 -24.28
CA GLY A 741 15.54 -10.31 -25.36
C GLY A 741 16.90 -9.65 -25.11
N LEU A 742 16.92 -8.43 -24.56
CA LEU A 742 18.17 -7.76 -24.17
C LEU A 742 18.95 -8.52 -23.10
N TYR A 743 18.25 -9.18 -22.19
CA TYR A 743 18.81 -9.93 -21.08
C TYR A 743 18.62 -11.44 -21.24
N TYR A 744 18.54 -11.94 -22.47
CA TYR A 744 18.21 -13.35 -22.73
C TYR A 744 19.21 -14.30 -22.06
N GLN A 745 18.70 -15.22 -21.22
CA GLN A 745 19.47 -16.24 -20.50
C GLN A 745 20.80 -15.74 -19.90
N THR A 746 20.70 -14.84 -18.93
CA THR A 746 21.87 -14.27 -18.24
C THR A 746 22.77 -15.34 -17.60
N GLY A 747 24.08 -15.26 -17.85
CA GLY A 747 25.09 -16.17 -17.28
C GLY A 747 25.26 -16.06 -15.75
N ILE A 748 26.04 -16.97 -15.16
CA ILE A 748 26.26 -17.11 -13.71
C ILE A 748 27.57 -16.43 -13.25
N SER A 749 28.27 -15.71 -14.14
CA SER A 749 29.47 -14.93 -13.82
C SER A 749 29.13 -13.62 -13.07
N ILE A 750 30.14 -12.89 -12.58
CA ILE A 750 29.96 -11.59 -11.92
C ILE A 750 29.25 -10.59 -12.85
N ALA A 751 29.65 -10.55 -14.12
CA ALA A 751 29.00 -9.71 -15.14
C ALA A 751 27.55 -10.17 -15.44
N GLY A 752 27.31 -11.48 -15.38
CA GLY A 752 25.98 -12.08 -15.47
C GLY A 752 25.07 -11.62 -14.32
N PHE A 753 25.57 -11.62 -13.08
CA PHE A 753 24.85 -11.11 -11.91
C PHE A 753 24.50 -9.62 -12.05
N GLN A 754 25.43 -8.78 -12.48
CA GLN A 754 25.14 -7.36 -12.75
C GLN A 754 24.06 -7.20 -13.83
N SER A 755 24.06 -8.05 -14.85
CA SER A 755 23.04 -8.08 -15.91
C SER A 755 21.67 -8.49 -15.37
N ARG A 756 21.59 -9.46 -14.45
CA ARG A 756 20.34 -9.86 -13.77
C ARG A 756 19.74 -8.70 -12.97
N ILE A 757 20.54 -8.05 -12.12
CA ILE A 757 20.07 -6.89 -11.34
C ILE A 757 19.73 -5.70 -12.27
N GLY A 758 20.49 -5.51 -13.35
CA GLY A 758 20.21 -4.52 -14.38
C GLY A 758 18.85 -4.74 -15.07
N CYS A 759 18.49 -5.99 -15.35
CA CYS A 759 17.18 -6.36 -15.89
C CYS A 759 16.05 -5.98 -14.92
N LEU A 760 16.20 -6.30 -13.63
CA LEU A 760 15.23 -5.95 -12.58
C LEU A 760 15.05 -4.44 -12.44
N PHE A 761 16.15 -3.68 -12.49
CA PHE A 761 16.13 -2.22 -12.46
C PHE A 761 15.43 -1.63 -13.68
N PHE A 762 15.76 -2.11 -14.87
CA PHE A 762 15.16 -1.65 -16.12
C PHE A 762 13.65 -1.94 -16.18
N LEU A 763 13.23 -3.13 -15.72
CA LEU A 763 11.82 -3.48 -15.59
C LEU A 763 11.06 -2.54 -14.65
N GLY A 764 11.64 -2.23 -13.48
CA GLY A 764 11.08 -1.25 -12.55
C GLY A 764 10.94 0.15 -13.17
N ALA A 765 11.96 0.60 -13.92
CA ALA A 765 11.92 1.88 -14.61
C ALA A 765 10.83 1.93 -15.70
N LEU A 766 10.68 0.88 -16.51
CA LEU A 766 9.63 0.79 -17.53
C LEU A 766 8.23 0.90 -16.92
N ILE A 767 8.00 0.23 -15.79
CA ILE A 767 6.73 0.31 -15.04
C ILE A 767 6.50 1.74 -14.54
N ALA A 768 7.53 2.40 -14.01
CA ALA A 768 7.43 3.78 -13.54
C ALA A 768 6.98 4.74 -14.67
N PHE A 769 7.61 4.65 -15.84
CA PHE A 769 7.23 5.50 -16.98
C PHE A 769 5.87 5.14 -17.58
N SER A 770 5.54 3.85 -17.66
CA SER A 770 4.23 3.39 -18.14
C SER A 770 3.09 3.99 -17.30
N SER A 771 3.29 4.15 -15.99
CA SER A 771 2.29 4.69 -15.07
C SER A 771 1.91 6.16 -15.29
N LEU A 772 2.65 6.95 -16.08
CA LEU A 772 2.31 8.35 -16.39
C LEU A 772 0.95 8.51 -17.10
N SER A 773 0.53 7.50 -17.86
CA SER A 773 -0.79 7.54 -18.51
C SER A 773 -1.95 7.50 -17.49
N ALA A 774 -1.72 7.02 -16.26
CA ALA A 774 -2.72 7.04 -15.19
C ALA A 774 -3.00 8.48 -14.73
N LEU A 775 -1.94 9.30 -14.68
CA LEU A 775 -2.04 10.72 -14.38
C LEU A 775 -2.84 11.47 -15.46
N TYR A 776 -2.60 11.17 -16.74
CA TYR A 776 -3.34 11.78 -17.85
C TYR A 776 -4.85 11.48 -17.76
N ASN A 777 -5.21 10.20 -17.60
CA ASN A 777 -6.62 9.76 -17.46
C ASN A 777 -7.32 10.42 -16.25
N MET A 778 -6.58 10.75 -15.19
CA MET A 778 -7.09 11.45 -14.03
C MET A 778 -7.38 12.93 -14.31
N VAL A 779 -6.51 13.59 -15.08
CA VAL A 779 -6.66 15.01 -15.45
C VAL A 779 -7.83 15.18 -16.43
N GLU A 780 -7.98 14.27 -17.40
CA GLU A 780 -9.02 14.34 -18.43
C GLU A 780 -10.44 14.23 -17.85
N ILE A 781 -10.67 13.31 -16.91
CA ILE A 781 -12.02 13.07 -16.37
C ILE A 781 -12.45 14.08 -15.29
N ARG A 782 -11.50 14.85 -14.76
CA ARG A 782 -11.73 15.76 -13.63
C ARG A 782 -12.87 16.76 -13.86
N PRO A 783 -13.04 17.41 -15.03
CA PRO A 783 -14.14 18.35 -15.26
C PRO A 783 -15.51 17.68 -15.12
N LEU A 784 -15.67 16.45 -15.62
CA LEU A 784 -16.91 15.68 -15.47
C LEU A 784 -17.21 15.38 -14.00
N PHE A 785 -16.18 14.96 -13.25
CA PHE A 785 -16.30 14.72 -11.81
C PHE A 785 -16.74 15.98 -11.04
N LEU A 786 -16.15 17.15 -11.35
CA LEU A 786 -16.51 18.41 -10.69
C LEU A 786 -17.97 18.79 -10.93
N ARG A 787 -18.49 18.60 -12.16
CA ARG A 787 -19.90 18.84 -12.49
C ARG A 787 -20.84 17.88 -11.77
N GLU A 788 -20.56 16.58 -11.81
CA GLU A 788 -21.41 15.57 -11.14
C GLU A 788 -21.39 15.74 -9.61
N ARG A 789 -20.26 16.19 -9.05
CA ARG A 789 -20.12 16.51 -7.63
C ARG A 789 -20.91 17.76 -7.23
N SER A 790 -20.94 18.81 -8.05
CA SER A 790 -21.72 20.02 -7.74
C SER A 790 -23.22 19.73 -7.73
N SER A 791 -23.67 18.83 -8.60
CA SER A 791 -25.06 18.35 -8.68
C SER A 791 -25.38 17.21 -7.70
N SER A 792 -24.46 16.89 -6.77
CA SER A 792 -24.63 15.88 -5.72
C SER A 792 -24.99 14.46 -6.22
N TYR A 793 -24.39 14.00 -7.32
CA TYR A 793 -24.65 12.65 -7.85
C TYR A 793 -24.13 11.54 -6.92
N TYR A 794 -22.92 11.71 -6.40
CA TYR A 794 -22.23 10.68 -5.59
C TYR A 794 -21.12 11.29 -4.72
N SER A 795 -20.64 10.52 -3.75
CA SER A 795 -19.54 10.95 -2.89
C SER A 795 -18.16 10.85 -3.58
N PRO A 796 -17.20 11.73 -3.26
CA PRO A 796 -15.86 11.72 -3.85
C PRO A 796 -15.10 10.40 -3.63
N THR A 797 -15.30 9.76 -2.48
CA THR A 797 -14.65 8.49 -2.13
C THR A 797 -15.18 7.34 -2.96
N THR A 798 -16.48 7.34 -3.27
CA THR A 798 -17.08 6.34 -4.16
C THR A 798 -16.50 6.43 -5.56
N TRP A 799 -16.37 7.65 -6.08
CA TRP A 799 -15.77 7.89 -7.39
C TRP A 799 -14.32 7.40 -7.44
N LEU A 800 -13.50 7.81 -6.46
CA LEU A 800 -12.10 7.40 -6.37
C LEU A 800 -11.96 5.87 -6.29
N LEU A 801 -12.79 5.20 -5.50
CA LEU A 801 -12.77 3.75 -5.37
C LEU A 801 -13.19 3.06 -6.67
N SER A 802 -14.24 3.56 -7.35
CA SER A 802 -14.63 3.03 -8.66
C SER A 802 -13.51 3.20 -9.69
N ARG A 803 -12.80 4.33 -9.66
CA ARG A 803 -11.68 4.60 -10.55
C ARG A 803 -10.50 3.67 -10.26
N PHE A 804 -10.17 3.46 -8.99
CA PHE A 804 -9.13 2.52 -8.57
C PHE A 804 -9.41 1.11 -9.12
N LEU A 805 -10.64 0.61 -8.98
CA LEU A 805 -10.99 -0.74 -9.43
C LEU A 805 -10.94 -0.92 -10.96
N PHE A 806 -11.42 0.07 -11.73
CA PHE A 806 -11.60 -0.08 -13.19
C PHE A 806 -10.48 0.54 -14.04
N ASP A 807 -9.68 1.45 -13.48
CA ASP A 807 -8.50 2.01 -14.16
C ASP A 807 -7.23 1.22 -13.75
N VAL A 808 -6.98 1.05 -12.44
CA VAL A 808 -5.72 0.43 -11.98
C VAL A 808 -5.66 -1.06 -12.30
N VAL A 809 -6.72 -1.82 -12.05
CA VAL A 809 -6.66 -3.29 -12.25
C VAL A 809 -6.51 -3.65 -13.74
N PRO A 810 -7.39 -3.20 -14.66
CA PRO A 810 -7.32 -3.64 -16.05
C PRO A 810 -6.17 -2.97 -16.82
N LEU A 811 -5.87 -1.70 -16.57
CA LEU A 811 -4.93 -0.92 -17.38
C LEU A 811 -3.50 -0.88 -16.82
N ARG A 812 -3.30 -1.32 -15.57
CA ARG A 812 -1.96 -1.33 -14.92
C ARG A 812 -1.56 -2.71 -14.47
N VAL A 813 -2.39 -3.36 -13.64
CA VAL A 813 -2.04 -4.64 -13.05
C VAL A 813 -1.90 -5.73 -14.13
N ILE A 814 -2.85 -5.83 -15.07
CA ILE A 814 -2.77 -6.84 -16.14
C ILE A 814 -1.55 -6.61 -17.05
N PRO A 815 -1.31 -5.41 -17.62
CA PRO A 815 -0.12 -5.17 -18.42
C PRO A 815 1.19 -5.41 -17.66
N THR A 816 1.27 -5.03 -16.38
CA THR A 816 2.44 -5.34 -15.53
C THR A 816 2.65 -6.85 -15.42
N ILE A 817 1.62 -7.63 -15.10
CA ILE A 817 1.75 -9.09 -14.99
C ILE A 817 2.27 -9.69 -16.30
N VAL A 818 1.76 -9.21 -17.44
CA VAL A 818 2.19 -9.70 -18.77
C VAL A 818 3.65 -9.37 -19.04
N VAL A 819 4.08 -8.10 -18.91
CA VAL A 819 5.48 -7.71 -19.14
C VAL A 819 6.42 -8.44 -18.19
N SER A 820 6.07 -8.53 -16.91
CA SER A 820 6.89 -9.20 -15.89
C SER A 820 7.02 -10.69 -16.14
N THR A 821 5.94 -11.37 -16.56
CA THR A 821 5.97 -12.80 -16.83
C THR A 821 6.83 -13.12 -18.05
N ILE A 822 6.70 -12.35 -19.14
CA ILE A 822 7.51 -12.54 -20.35
C ILE A 822 9.00 -12.32 -20.01
N THR A 823 9.33 -11.22 -19.33
CA THR A 823 10.72 -10.90 -19.00
C THR A 823 11.34 -11.91 -18.03
N TYR A 824 10.61 -12.41 -17.03
CA TYR A 824 11.11 -13.38 -16.05
C TYR A 824 11.66 -14.66 -16.69
N TRP A 825 10.85 -15.27 -17.57
CA TRP A 825 11.22 -16.53 -18.21
C TRP A 825 12.26 -16.34 -19.31
N MET A 826 12.23 -15.22 -20.05
CA MET A 826 13.23 -14.94 -21.09
C MET A 826 14.61 -14.61 -20.51
N ALA A 827 14.67 -13.88 -19.40
CA ALA A 827 15.94 -13.48 -18.79
C ALA A 827 16.64 -14.61 -18.02
N GLY A 828 15.93 -15.72 -17.75
CA GLY A 828 16.48 -16.90 -17.06
C GLY A 828 16.68 -16.69 -15.56
N LEU A 829 15.73 -16.00 -14.91
CA LEU A 829 15.70 -15.85 -13.44
C LEU A 829 15.40 -17.19 -12.75
N ALA A 830 15.46 -17.22 -11.41
CA ALA A 830 15.28 -18.45 -10.63
C ALA A 830 14.05 -19.28 -11.07
N GLY A 831 14.23 -20.57 -11.37
CA GLY A 831 13.17 -21.42 -11.94
C GLY A 831 12.07 -21.88 -10.97
N ASP A 832 12.13 -21.49 -9.70
CA ASP A 832 11.22 -21.96 -8.66
C ASP A 832 9.93 -21.13 -8.57
N ALA A 833 8.81 -21.81 -8.38
CA ALA A 833 7.48 -21.21 -8.30
C ALA A 833 7.36 -20.22 -7.13
N ALA A 834 7.99 -20.52 -5.99
CA ALA A 834 7.94 -19.62 -4.83
C ALA A 834 8.61 -18.28 -5.14
N HIS A 835 9.74 -18.31 -5.86
CA HIS A 835 10.51 -17.12 -6.25
C HIS A 835 9.79 -16.30 -7.33
N TYR A 836 9.10 -16.96 -8.27
CA TYR A 836 8.27 -16.30 -9.28
C TYR A 836 7.09 -15.52 -8.66
N PHE A 837 6.35 -16.11 -7.73
CA PHE A 837 5.22 -15.40 -7.09
C PHE A 837 5.69 -14.27 -6.17
N LYS A 838 6.81 -14.44 -5.47
CA LYS A 838 7.46 -13.37 -4.70
C LYS A 838 7.90 -12.20 -5.59
N PHE A 839 8.46 -12.49 -6.76
CA PHE A 839 8.84 -11.51 -7.78
C PHE A 839 7.61 -10.73 -8.29
N LEU A 840 6.54 -11.45 -8.68
CA LEU A 840 5.30 -10.85 -9.17
C LEU A 840 4.64 -9.96 -8.12
N LEU A 841 4.61 -10.40 -6.86
CA LEU A 841 4.07 -9.63 -5.74
C LEU A 841 4.79 -8.29 -5.57
N VAL A 842 6.12 -8.27 -5.59
CA VAL A 842 6.90 -7.02 -5.43
C VAL A 842 6.61 -6.04 -6.56
N LEU A 843 6.57 -6.51 -7.82
CA LEU A 843 6.26 -5.66 -8.98
C LEU A 843 4.81 -5.15 -8.98
N PHE A 844 3.87 -5.98 -8.52
CA PHE A 844 2.48 -5.57 -8.31
C PHE A 844 2.38 -4.43 -7.29
N LEU A 845 3.01 -4.58 -6.12
CA LEU A 845 3.02 -3.55 -5.07
C LEU A 845 3.70 -2.26 -5.55
N TYR A 846 4.82 -2.37 -6.26
CA TYR A 846 5.50 -1.22 -6.84
C TYR A 846 4.63 -0.49 -7.87
N THR A 847 3.95 -1.23 -8.77
CA THR A 847 3.02 -0.66 -9.74
C THR A 847 1.87 0.08 -9.06
N LEU A 848 1.30 -0.48 -7.98
CA LEU A 848 0.27 0.20 -7.21
C LEU A 848 0.79 1.48 -6.53
N ALA A 849 1.99 1.43 -5.94
CA ALA A 849 2.57 2.60 -5.29
C ALA A 849 2.79 3.76 -6.28
N ILE A 850 3.40 3.48 -7.45
CA ILE A 850 3.71 4.52 -8.44
C ILE A 850 2.47 5.06 -9.15
N THR A 851 1.44 4.22 -9.35
CA THR A 851 0.16 4.67 -9.93
C THR A 851 -0.61 5.56 -8.98
N LEU A 852 -0.64 5.24 -7.68
CA LEU A 852 -1.25 6.12 -6.66
C LEU A 852 -0.50 7.44 -6.51
N PHE A 853 0.83 7.42 -6.60
CA PHE A 853 1.64 8.64 -6.64
C PHE A 853 1.27 9.52 -7.87
N ASN A 854 1.12 8.91 -9.04
CA ASN A 854 0.67 9.60 -10.25
C ASN A 854 -0.75 10.18 -10.13
N PHE A 855 -1.68 9.44 -9.53
CA PHE A 855 -3.02 9.94 -9.21
C PHE A 855 -2.98 11.12 -8.24
N LEU A 856 -2.07 11.09 -7.24
CA LEU A 856 -1.89 12.20 -6.31
C LEU A 856 -1.45 13.47 -7.05
N LEU A 857 -0.46 13.37 -7.95
CA LEU A 857 -0.03 14.49 -8.78
C LEU A 857 -1.16 15.00 -9.69
N GLY A 858 -1.89 14.11 -10.36
CA GLY A 858 -3.03 14.46 -11.21
C GLY A 858 -4.18 15.15 -10.46
N ALA A 859 -4.39 14.79 -9.19
CA ALA A 859 -5.37 15.47 -8.33
C ALA A 859 -4.85 16.82 -7.81
N LEU A 860 -3.54 16.93 -7.52
CA LEU A 860 -2.93 18.10 -6.91
C LEU A 860 -2.81 19.28 -7.88
N PHE A 861 -2.41 19.02 -9.13
CA PHE A 861 -2.18 20.04 -10.14
C PHE A 861 -3.40 20.20 -11.07
N ARG A 862 -3.72 21.44 -11.46
CA ARG A 862 -4.81 21.71 -12.42
C ARG A 862 -4.36 21.54 -13.87
N ASN A 863 -3.11 21.90 -14.15
CA ASN A 863 -2.53 21.82 -15.48
C ASN A 863 -1.89 20.44 -15.66
N GLY A 864 -2.39 19.66 -16.61
CA GLY A 864 -1.89 18.31 -16.90
C GLY A 864 -0.41 18.30 -17.29
N GLY A 865 0.05 19.28 -18.10
CA GLY A 865 1.45 19.36 -18.52
C GLY A 865 2.43 19.51 -17.36
N ILE A 866 2.10 20.33 -16.36
CA ILE A 866 2.93 20.50 -15.15
C ILE A 866 2.98 19.20 -14.34
N ALA A 867 1.85 18.50 -14.22
CA ALA A 867 1.76 17.24 -13.51
C ALA A 867 2.60 16.13 -14.18
N ILE A 868 2.55 16.02 -15.52
CA ILE A 868 3.35 15.08 -16.31
C ILE A 868 4.84 15.37 -16.15
N LEU A 869 5.26 16.64 -16.24
CA LEU A 869 6.65 17.05 -16.05
C LEU A 869 7.19 16.65 -14.67
N LEU A 870 6.42 16.93 -13.61
CA LEU A 870 6.77 16.56 -12.23
C LEU A 870 6.85 15.04 -12.05
N SER A 871 5.95 14.28 -12.65
CA SER A 871 6.03 12.82 -12.60
C SER A 871 7.28 12.28 -13.31
N ALA A 872 7.60 12.80 -14.50
CA ALA A 872 8.79 12.38 -15.23
C ALA A 872 10.08 12.70 -14.45
N LEU A 873 10.19 13.90 -13.86
CA LEU A 873 11.31 14.28 -12.99
C LEU A 873 11.40 13.38 -11.74
N SER A 874 10.25 13.03 -11.14
CA SER A 874 10.23 12.11 -10.00
C SER A 874 10.66 10.69 -10.37
N ALA A 875 10.39 10.23 -11.60
CA ALA A 875 10.83 8.92 -12.08
C ALA A 875 12.35 8.90 -12.27
N LEU A 876 12.93 9.96 -12.87
CA LEU A 876 14.38 10.11 -12.98
C LEU A 876 15.07 10.13 -11.61
N TYR A 877 14.51 10.88 -10.66
CA TYR A 877 14.99 10.89 -9.27
C TYR A 877 14.97 9.48 -8.65
N GLN A 878 13.88 8.73 -8.83
CA GLN A 878 13.80 7.37 -8.31
C GLN A 878 14.86 6.44 -8.91
N MET A 879 15.16 6.59 -10.21
CA MET A 879 16.20 5.81 -10.89
C MET A 879 17.59 6.08 -10.32
N THR A 880 17.93 7.34 -10.01
CA THR A 880 19.23 7.68 -9.43
C THR A 880 19.43 7.13 -8.01
N PHE A 881 18.37 7.15 -7.19
CA PHE A 881 18.43 6.76 -5.78
C PHE A 881 18.02 5.30 -5.51
N ALA A 882 17.83 4.47 -6.56
CA ALA A 882 17.44 3.07 -6.42
C ALA A 882 18.57 2.16 -5.87
N GLY A 883 19.83 2.61 -5.91
CA GLY A 883 21.00 1.84 -5.49
C GLY A 883 21.75 1.13 -6.63
N PHE A 884 21.25 1.19 -7.87
CA PHE A 884 21.90 0.57 -9.04
C PHE A 884 23.05 1.40 -9.62
N PHE A 885 22.84 2.70 -9.85
CA PHE A 885 23.89 3.59 -10.41
C PHE A 885 24.90 4.08 -9.37
N VAL A 886 24.44 4.26 -8.13
CA VAL A 886 25.25 4.77 -7.01
C VAL A 886 25.04 3.84 -5.84
N HIS A 887 26.14 3.32 -5.29
CA HIS A 887 26.13 2.49 -4.10
C HIS A 887 25.49 3.22 -2.90
N LEU A 888 24.53 2.58 -2.21
CA LEU A 888 23.73 3.21 -1.15
C LEU A 888 24.56 3.72 0.04
N GLY A 889 25.70 3.09 0.33
CA GLY A 889 26.63 3.52 1.38
C GLY A 889 27.50 4.72 1.00
N ALA A 890 27.68 4.99 -0.30
CA ALA A 890 28.54 6.05 -0.80
C ALA A 890 27.80 7.40 -0.98
N ILE A 891 26.47 7.42 -0.84
CA ILE A 891 25.66 8.64 -0.97
C ILE A 891 26.02 9.62 0.17
N PRO A 892 26.35 10.89 -0.13
CA PRO A 892 26.67 11.90 0.88
C PRO A 892 25.58 12.01 1.96
N PRO A 893 25.93 12.19 3.25
CA PRO A 893 24.95 12.23 4.35
C PRO A 893 23.80 13.23 4.16
N VAL A 894 24.08 14.37 3.51
CA VAL A 894 23.09 15.43 3.21
C VAL A 894 21.96 14.95 2.28
N LEU A 895 22.28 14.10 1.30
CA LEU A 895 21.32 13.56 0.33
C LEU A 895 20.82 12.16 0.69
N ARG A 896 21.42 11.52 1.70
CA ARG A 896 21.15 10.12 2.05
C ARG A 896 19.71 9.86 2.50
N TRP A 897 19.02 10.83 3.08
CA TRP A 897 17.61 10.66 3.50
C TRP A 897 16.65 10.51 2.31
N LEU A 898 17.00 11.06 1.12
CA LEU A 898 16.17 10.96 -0.08
C LEU A 898 16.01 9.51 -0.53
N GLN A 899 16.98 8.64 -0.30
CA GLN A 899 16.86 7.23 -0.67
C GLN A 899 15.64 6.54 0.01
N TRP A 900 15.20 7.02 1.17
CA TRP A 900 14.06 6.45 1.91
C TRP A 900 12.71 6.86 1.33
N LEU A 901 12.67 7.90 0.50
CA LEU A 901 11.47 8.33 -0.21
C LEU A 901 11.34 7.69 -1.60
N CYS A 902 12.28 6.84 -2.00
CA CYS A 902 12.33 6.21 -3.32
C CYS A 902 11.67 4.81 -3.30
N PRO A 903 10.45 4.62 -3.85
CA PRO A 903 9.82 3.30 -3.89
C PRO A 903 10.60 2.30 -4.76
N LEU A 904 11.29 2.77 -5.81
CA LEU A 904 12.08 1.92 -6.70
C LEU A 904 13.25 1.24 -5.97
N LYS A 905 13.84 1.92 -4.96
CA LYS A 905 14.89 1.34 -4.11
C LYS A 905 14.40 0.07 -3.41
N TYR A 906 13.26 0.15 -2.73
CA TYR A 906 12.67 -0.99 -2.01
C TYR A 906 12.22 -2.10 -2.96
N CYS A 907 11.72 -1.73 -4.15
CA CYS A 907 11.41 -2.70 -5.21
C CYS A 907 12.67 -3.46 -5.65
N LEU A 908 13.76 -2.75 -5.96
CA LEU A 908 15.00 -3.38 -6.42
C LEU A 908 15.68 -4.22 -5.32
N GLU A 909 15.74 -3.73 -4.08
CA GLU A 909 16.29 -4.46 -2.93
C GLU A 909 15.52 -5.78 -2.72
N ALA A 910 14.18 -5.74 -2.71
CA ALA A 910 13.35 -6.93 -2.55
C ALA A 910 13.46 -7.93 -3.72
N LEU A 911 13.52 -7.46 -4.97
CA LEU A 911 13.70 -8.32 -6.14
C LEU A 911 15.09 -8.98 -6.14
N SER A 912 16.14 -8.23 -5.77
CA SER A 912 17.50 -8.73 -5.70
C SER A 912 17.67 -9.79 -4.61
N VAL A 913 17.12 -9.55 -3.41
CA VAL A 913 17.12 -10.51 -2.31
C VAL A 913 16.37 -11.78 -2.67
N ASN A 914 15.24 -11.66 -3.39
CA ASN A 914 14.48 -12.81 -3.87
C ASN A 914 15.28 -13.64 -4.87
N GLU A 915 15.95 -13.00 -5.84
CA GLU A 915 16.77 -13.71 -6.83
C GLU A 915 17.92 -14.46 -6.14
N VAL A 916 18.68 -13.78 -5.28
CA VAL A 916 19.82 -14.36 -4.56
C VAL A 916 19.40 -15.46 -3.57
N GLY A 917 18.22 -15.34 -2.96
CA GLY A 917 17.67 -16.32 -2.02
C GLY A 917 17.41 -17.71 -2.61
N SER A 918 17.47 -17.86 -3.95
CA SER A 918 17.39 -19.15 -4.63
C SER A 918 18.66 -20.01 -4.51
N GLY A 919 19.72 -19.50 -3.88
CA GLY A 919 20.99 -20.22 -3.71
C GLY A 919 21.96 -20.04 -4.88
N LEU A 920 21.90 -18.90 -5.58
CA LEU A 920 22.80 -18.57 -6.68
C LEU A 920 24.26 -18.51 -6.20
N MET A 921 25.05 -19.45 -6.70
CA MET A 921 26.51 -19.47 -6.57
C MET A 921 27.10 -18.88 -7.84
N ILE A 922 27.93 -17.84 -7.69
CA ILE A 922 28.60 -17.20 -8.82
C ILE A 922 29.88 -17.99 -9.09
N GLU A 923 30.01 -18.49 -10.32
CA GLU A 923 31.20 -19.17 -10.81
C GLU A 923 31.99 -18.18 -11.69
N ASP A 924 33.17 -17.78 -11.23
CA ASP A 924 34.05 -16.89 -12.01
C ASP A 924 35.52 -17.28 -11.85
N SER A 925 36.37 -16.85 -12.78
CA SER A 925 37.83 -17.05 -12.70
C SER A 925 38.54 -15.72 -12.53
N LEU A 926 39.03 -15.43 -11.33
CA LEU A 926 39.87 -14.26 -11.07
C LEU A 926 41.34 -14.68 -11.26
N GLU A 927 42.01 -14.09 -12.26
CA GLU A 927 43.43 -14.37 -12.57
C GLU A 927 43.76 -15.87 -12.80
N GLY A 928 42.79 -16.64 -13.31
CA GLY A 928 42.95 -18.08 -13.59
C GLY A 928 42.62 -19.01 -12.42
N VAL A 929 42.18 -18.49 -11.26
CA VAL A 929 41.70 -19.29 -10.13
C VAL A 929 40.16 -19.31 -10.13
N PRO A 930 39.50 -20.49 -10.15
CA PRO A 930 38.05 -20.58 -10.05
C PRO A 930 37.60 -20.19 -8.63
N VAL A 931 36.75 -19.17 -8.52
CA VAL A 931 36.18 -18.70 -7.26
C VAL A 931 34.67 -18.91 -7.32
N ASN A 932 34.16 -19.74 -6.41
CA ASN A 932 32.73 -19.94 -6.19
C ASN A 932 32.29 -19.12 -4.97
N VAL A 933 31.64 -17.98 -5.20
CA VAL A 933 31.19 -17.07 -4.14
C VAL A 933 29.67 -17.00 -4.12
N SER A 934 29.08 -16.93 -2.92
CA SER A 934 27.65 -16.65 -2.77
C SER A 934 27.30 -15.28 -3.34
N ALA A 935 26.23 -15.21 -4.15
CA ALA A 935 25.71 -13.96 -4.66
C ALA A 935 25.23 -12.98 -3.56
N THR A 936 25.00 -13.45 -2.33
CA THR A 936 24.66 -12.61 -1.17
C THR A 936 25.76 -11.61 -0.79
N LEU A 937 27.02 -12.05 -0.86
CA LEU A 937 28.17 -11.21 -0.52
C LEU A 937 28.38 -10.11 -1.56
N ILE A 938 28.29 -10.48 -2.84
CA ILE A 938 28.45 -9.56 -3.97
C ILE A 938 27.32 -8.53 -4.01
N MET A 939 26.09 -8.93 -3.74
CA MET A 939 24.95 -8.02 -3.66
C MET A 939 25.15 -6.91 -2.61
N ASN A 940 25.66 -7.26 -1.43
CA ASN A 940 25.91 -6.29 -0.36
C ASN A 940 27.08 -5.36 -0.72
N LEU A 941 28.17 -5.89 -1.28
CA LEU A 941 29.35 -5.10 -1.65
C LEU A 941 29.08 -4.15 -2.83
N LEU A 942 28.34 -4.59 -3.84
CA LEU A 942 28.15 -3.85 -5.08
C LEU A 942 27.02 -2.81 -4.98
N PHE A 943 25.94 -3.12 -4.26
CA PHE A 943 24.73 -2.28 -4.20
C PHE A 943 24.38 -1.79 -2.78
N GLY A 944 24.89 -2.43 -1.73
CA GLY A 944 24.56 -2.12 -0.33
C GLY A 944 23.20 -2.66 0.13
N PHE A 945 22.68 -3.71 -0.53
CA PHE A 945 21.42 -4.36 -0.17
C PHE A 945 21.63 -5.40 0.94
N GLY A 946 20.71 -5.46 1.91
CA GLY A 946 20.80 -6.42 3.01
C GLY A 946 20.09 -7.75 2.71
N SER A 947 20.70 -8.87 3.11
CA SER A 947 20.24 -10.24 2.79
C SER A 947 18.88 -10.65 3.40
N ASN A 948 18.46 -10.05 4.51
CA ASN A 948 17.20 -10.39 5.21
C ASN A 948 16.11 -9.31 5.12
N ASN A 949 16.23 -8.39 4.16
CA ASN A 949 15.35 -7.20 4.10
C ASN A 949 14.04 -7.38 3.33
N TYR A 950 13.83 -8.53 2.66
CA TYR A 950 12.67 -8.78 1.79
C TYR A 950 11.32 -8.37 2.41
N TYR A 951 11.00 -8.87 3.62
CA TYR A 951 9.72 -8.57 4.28
C TYR A 951 9.62 -7.11 4.75
N ARG A 952 10.74 -6.51 5.15
CA ARG A 952 10.79 -5.09 5.53
C ARG A 952 10.43 -4.22 4.33
N ASP A 953 11.01 -4.51 3.17
CA ASP A 953 10.81 -3.71 1.97
C ASP A 953 9.38 -3.85 1.43
N ILE A 954 8.78 -5.04 1.54
CA ILE A 954 7.34 -5.24 1.28
C ILE A 954 6.47 -4.38 2.19
N LEU A 955 6.74 -4.38 3.51
CA LEU A 955 5.97 -3.56 4.46
C LEU A 955 6.10 -2.07 4.15
N VAL A 956 7.28 -1.61 3.75
CA VAL A 956 7.51 -0.22 3.33
C VAL A 956 6.74 0.10 2.04
N LEU A 957 6.71 -0.79 1.05
CA LEU A 957 5.89 -0.61 -0.16
C LEU A 957 4.39 -0.52 0.18
N PHE A 958 3.89 -1.34 1.11
CA PHE A 958 2.52 -1.21 1.62
C PHE A 958 2.28 0.14 2.31
N ALA A 959 3.25 0.64 3.08
CA ALA A 959 3.16 1.95 3.71
C ALA A 959 3.10 3.08 2.66
N PHE A 960 3.84 2.99 1.55
CA PHE A 960 3.71 3.92 0.43
C PHE A 960 2.33 3.86 -0.23
N ILE A 961 1.78 2.67 -0.47
CA ILE A 961 0.44 2.49 -1.02
C ILE A 961 -0.60 3.15 -0.11
N ALA A 962 -0.54 2.89 1.20
CA ALA A 962 -1.44 3.48 2.18
C ALA A 962 -1.28 5.01 2.26
N GLY A 963 -0.04 5.50 2.31
CA GLY A 963 0.28 6.93 2.39
C GLY A 963 -0.18 7.71 1.16
N PHE A 964 0.15 7.24 -0.05
CA PHE A 964 -0.33 7.86 -1.28
C PHE A 964 -1.84 7.73 -1.41
N GLY A 965 -2.43 6.57 -1.10
CA GLY A 965 -3.88 6.36 -1.12
C GLY A 965 -4.64 7.36 -0.22
N LEU A 966 -4.22 7.52 1.04
CA LEU A 966 -4.77 8.52 1.96
C LEU A 966 -4.53 9.94 1.44
N GLY A 967 -3.38 10.20 0.84
CA GLY A 967 -3.05 11.47 0.18
C GLY A 967 -4.04 11.80 -0.95
N VAL A 968 -4.32 10.86 -1.85
CA VAL A 968 -5.28 11.06 -2.95
C VAL A 968 -6.68 11.32 -2.38
N ILE A 969 -7.12 10.53 -1.39
CA ILE A 969 -8.43 10.73 -0.74
C ILE A 969 -8.51 12.12 -0.12
N GLY A 970 -7.49 12.54 0.63
CA GLY A 970 -7.41 13.86 1.25
C GLY A 970 -7.46 14.98 0.21
N VAL A 971 -6.61 14.93 -0.82
CA VAL A 971 -6.56 15.95 -1.87
C VAL A 971 -7.88 16.01 -2.65
N VAL A 972 -8.50 14.87 -2.98
CA VAL A 972 -9.79 14.84 -3.66
C VAL A 972 -10.91 15.39 -2.78
N TRP A 973 -10.88 15.10 -1.48
CA TRP A 973 -11.90 15.58 -0.55
C TRP A 973 -11.81 17.09 -0.32
N PHE A 974 -10.61 17.61 -0.04
CA PHE A 974 -10.34 19.01 0.31
C PHE A 974 -10.12 19.92 -0.91
N LYS A 975 -9.27 19.52 -1.85
CA LYS A 975 -8.76 20.38 -2.94
C LYS A 975 -9.54 20.23 -4.24
N VAL A 976 -10.02 19.02 -4.56
CA VAL A 976 -10.85 18.76 -5.76
C VAL A 976 -12.33 19.01 -5.46
N ARG A 977 -12.60 20.18 -4.85
CA ARG A 977 -13.94 20.76 -4.76
C ARG A 977 -14.00 21.94 -5.74
N GLU A 978 -15.17 22.22 -6.30
CA GLU A 978 -15.42 23.50 -6.97
C GLU A 978 -14.94 24.59 -6.02
N ARG A 979 -13.97 25.42 -6.46
CA ARG A 979 -13.27 26.33 -5.54
C ARG A 979 -14.32 27.25 -4.94
N ARG A 980 -14.42 27.13 -3.62
CA ARG A 980 -15.18 28.01 -2.75
C ARG A 980 -14.73 29.42 -2.88
#